data_AF-A0A554IMW4-F1
#
_entry.id   AF-A0A554IMW4-F1
#
_cell.length_a   1.000
_cell.length_b   1.000
_cell.length_c   1.000
_cell.angle_alpha   90.00
_cell.angle_beta   90.00
_cell.angle_gamma   90.00
#
_symmetry.space_group_name_H-M   'P 1'
#
loop_
_entity.id
_entity.type
_entity.pdbx_description
1 polymer ?
#
loop_
_entity_poly.entity_id
_entity_poly.type
_entity_poly.pdbx_seq_one_letter_code
_entity_poly.pdbx_strand_id
1 'polypeptide(L)'
;MRILNSVRRLFARPASRLSGWKPLVEQLEDRSLLSTYVIGKTLPSLELRGGDRNVPAWEGYLLQTSFARSMEFHFSGATKSSLNDIAFAKVLEDRDWNGTFETTVAAGRPFGDDLALWMRPGFTRPGARSLRVEVDLVAKPAGKELGLTYNRLDIRGSARFPQFAWYFGPRTSVVHRIAQPKEMADLSVWLAGPAKVNQGDKIVYTVTAKNAGPDAAIGIYGKMAIPKGLEFDAAGSSRTVQLQGDIVLWKPGSLKSGEASTGTISFMTTAKTPELVSGSMAVSSGTTDPNPANNQSPTVFTTVVAQQQKGTIDVAVKSIGTADVAVKNQKNVNLFTYEVRASGRDTLLTGTQFVASQGNLNNAQNYNWWVDTDFDNKVDTIIEKGVPAMNGTVRFDKPVGGGFVIPVDKSVRFEVHTDIAPSLVPGQEMLQLAFDTKASDYIQAEDVNTGGPLVGIKTDGQGSGDITVVTTPSITYMLKSNGSLYVQKDTVPVRSHQLLAGATGDEVLRLTFHAEYEAADVTKIHLSPEGGSAQSVDRFELYLEGALTPFATATVGGTGSDDVPPGTFTANMQSQQLLIPKGQDVKVLVKPRLKSDVDGAVIGKAVKLFLSEDPVIDAATGRGAVHARGLSSSNNYAGNDGDAMDEGEVFIGTSTPAANVRIVGIGHTVVFSKTVGIVNANPDPNGTPVPVGVSAIGLLKHIVAANVNSKNGLNKQAYDGFIYNVNATNVSIATDSFAIYNKANSTVKAYGTVLNTDGTPVTTLTVTGSFLVLFDHLLDSSVNTVIDQGTDATFVVEANILNPKVTNQASTLQVSLQNFNDSSYGAFGAQGSHVKLKDRDNSPATSRDQFWIEYADSVVKSTSYQS
;
A
#
# COMPACT_ATOMS: atom_id res chain seq x y z
N MET A 1 -7.77 -47.27 55.16
CA MET A 1 -6.68 -48.24 54.88
C MET A 1 -5.73 -47.60 53.84
N ARG A 2 -4.39 -47.73 53.83
CA ARG A 2 -3.44 -48.85 54.02
C ARG A 2 -3.22 -49.73 52.76
N ILE A 3 -2.03 -49.56 52.11
CA ILE A 3 -1.21 -50.54 51.31
C ILE A 3 -1.94 -51.23 50.11
N LEU A 4 -1.38 -51.85 49.05
CA LEU A 4 -0.02 -52.19 48.55
C LEU A 4 0.14 -51.67 47.08
N ASN A 5 1.17 -51.91 46.24
CA ASN A 5 2.39 -52.74 46.35
C ASN A 5 3.64 -52.09 45.68
N SER A 6 4.58 -52.89 45.11
CA SER A 6 6.02 -52.60 45.26
C SER A 6 6.96 -53.20 44.19
N VAL A 7 7.75 -52.35 43.50
CA VAL A 7 9.09 -52.65 42.94
C VAL A 7 9.87 -51.31 42.86
N ARG A 8 11.07 -51.13 43.42
CA ARG A 8 11.74 -51.72 44.60
C ARG A 8 12.43 -50.55 45.35
N ARG A 9 12.67 -50.63 46.67
CA ARG A 9 12.98 -49.47 47.55
C ARG A 9 14.27 -49.64 48.37
N LEU A 10 14.56 -48.61 49.19
CA LEU A 10 15.69 -48.35 50.11
C LEU A 10 16.93 -47.76 49.40
N PHE A 11 17.64 -46.75 49.92
CA PHE A 11 17.60 -46.04 51.23
C PHE A 11 17.30 -44.52 51.05
N ALA A 12 17.38 -43.64 52.07
CA ALA A 12 16.57 -43.51 53.30
C ALA A 12 16.96 -42.21 54.06
N ARG A 13 16.04 -41.23 54.16
CA ARG A 13 16.26 -39.82 54.61
C ARG A 13 17.13 -38.95 53.66
N PRO A 14 17.03 -37.59 53.70
CA PRO A 14 16.14 -36.72 54.49
C PRO A 14 15.04 -36.06 53.64
N ALA A 15 14.24 -35.15 54.22
CA ALA A 15 13.19 -34.40 53.51
C ALA A 15 12.94 -32.99 54.09
N SER A 16 12.65 -32.04 53.18
CA SER A 16 11.96 -30.73 53.34
C SER A 16 12.41 -29.72 54.41
N ARG A 17 13.31 -30.05 55.34
CA ARG A 17 14.24 -29.09 55.95
C ARG A 17 15.61 -29.27 55.31
N LEU A 18 16.17 -28.19 54.74
CA LEU A 18 17.50 -28.06 54.13
C LEU A 18 18.20 -29.38 53.72
N SER A 19 17.67 -30.03 52.68
CA SER A 19 18.37 -31.03 51.88
C SER A 19 17.81 -30.96 50.46
N GLY A 20 18.58 -30.80 49.39
CA GLY A 20 20.03 -30.62 49.26
C GLY A 20 20.29 -30.07 47.84
N TRP A 21 21.41 -29.43 47.57
CA TRP A 21 22.57 -30.15 47.05
C TRP A 21 22.22 -31.18 45.94
N LYS A 22 22.20 -30.67 44.71
CA LYS A 22 22.80 -31.23 43.47
C LYS A 22 22.58 -32.73 43.19
N PRO A 23 22.20 -33.05 41.95
CA PRO A 23 23.27 -33.45 41.02
C PRO A 23 23.85 -32.30 40.18
N LEU A 24 25.07 -32.55 39.70
CA LEU A 24 25.76 -31.80 38.65
C LEU A 24 26.36 -32.87 37.73
N VAL A 25 26.45 -32.63 36.41
CA VAL A 25 27.17 -33.48 35.42
C VAL A 25 26.47 -34.86 35.24
N GLU A 26 26.26 -35.41 34.04
CA GLU A 26 27.09 -35.56 32.83
C GLU A 26 26.35 -35.09 31.55
N GLN A 27 26.98 -34.83 30.39
CA GLN A 27 28.38 -34.79 29.92
C GLN A 27 28.41 -33.76 28.72
N LEU A 28 29.53 -33.31 28.13
CA LEU A 28 30.93 -33.71 28.29
C LEU A 28 31.84 -32.49 28.62
N GLU A 29 32.25 -31.72 27.61
CA GLU A 29 33.38 -30.78 27.60
C GLU A 29 33.12 -29.66 26.52
N ASP A 30 33.90 -28.58 26.37
CA ASP A 30 35.28 -28.40 26.86
C ASP A 30 35.64 -27.00 27.45
N ARG A 31 36.71 -27.03 28.28
CA ARG A 31 37.64 -26.00 28.83
C ARG A 31 37.47 -24.50 28.48
N SER A 32 37.85 -23.51 29.33
CA SER A 32 38.31 -23.51 30.75
C SER A 32 38.64 -22.09 31.30
N LEU A 33 38.37 -21.86 32.60
CA LEU A 33 39.20 -21.15 33.63
C LEU A 33 39.67 -19.68 33.40
N LEU A 34 39.74 -18.76 34.38
CA LEU A 34 39.74 -18.74 35.88
C LEU A 34 39.07 -17.38 36.35
N SER A 35 39.02 -16.83 37.58
CA SER A 35 39.57 -17.12 38.93
C SER A 35 38.61 -16.81 40.13
N THR A 36 38.95 -15.86 41.01
CA THR A 36 38.64 -15.82 42.48
C THR A 36 38.88 -14.39 43.06
N TYR A 37 38.46 -13.88 44.24
CA TYR A 37 37.76 -14.29 45.51
C TYR A 37 37.48 -12.96 46.34
N VAL A 38 36.99 -12.78 47.60
CA VAL A 38 36.17 -13.39 48.71
C VAL A 38 36.62 -12.65 50.01
N ILE A 39 35.89 -12.20 51.06
CA ILE A 39 34.50 -12.01 51.60
C ILE A 39 34.65 -10.95 52.76
N GLY A 40 33.73 -10.17 53.36
CA GLY A 40 32.25 -9.99 53.46
C GLY A 40 31.98 -8.97 54.63
N LYS A 41 30.88 -8.90 55.41
CA LYS A 41 29.54 -9.54 55.35
C LYS A 41 28.52 -8.94 56.39
N THR A 42 27.36 -8.42 55.95
CA THR A 42 26.01 -8.43 56.61
C THR A 42 25.60 -7.43 57.74
N LEU A 43 24.29 -7.08 57.74
CA LEU A 43 23.48 -6.10 58.55
C LEU A 43 22.52 -6.86 59.54
N PRO A 44 21.32 -6.42 60.05
CA PRO A 44 20.60 -5.10 60.10
C PRO A 44 19.82 -4.77 61.42
N SER A 45 19.12 -3.60 61.54
CA SER A 45 17.72 -3.43 62.08
C SER A 45 17.23 -1.95 62.10
N LEU A 46 16.00 -1.68 62.60
CA LEU A 46 15.19 -0.45 62.36
C LEU A 46 14.28 -0.05 63.58
N GLU A 47 13.69 1.16 63.53
CA GLU A 47 12.42 1.65 64.18
C GLU A 47 12.39 2.59 65.43
N LEU A 48 11.93 3.84 65.16
CA LEU A 48 10.79 4.62 65.72
C LEU A 48 10.60 5.02 67.22
N ARG A 49 10.32 6.34 67.36
CA ARG A 49 9.39 7.05 68.30
C ARG A 49 9.63 7.06 69.82
N GLY A 50 9.38 8.23 70.43
CA GLY A 50 9.14 8.42 71.86
C GLY A 50 9.37 9.88 72.31
N GLY A 51 8.57 10.42 73.22
CA GLY A 51 8.71 11.80 73.71
C GLY A 51 8.15 12.03 75.13
N ASP A 52 8.57 13.15 75.70
CA ASP A 52 8.21 13.70 77.03
C ASP A 52 8.71 12.99 78.31
N ARG A 53 8.51 13.70 79.44
CA ARG A 53 9.42 13.72 80.61
C ARG A 53 8.82 13.10 81.87
N ASN A 54 9.63 12.40 82.67
CA ASN A 54 10.00 12.82 84.04
C ASN A 54 10.83 11.78 84.84
N VAL A 55 12.02 12.19 85.31
CA VAL A 55 12.53 12.14 86.71
C VAL A 55 12.17 10.89 87.56
N PRO A 56 13.15 10.09 88.07
CA PRO A 56 14.03 10.58 89.15
C PRO A 56 15.51 10.12 89.20
N ALA A 57 16.37 11.13 89.35
CA ALA A 57 17.38 11.31 90.39
C ALA A 57 18.18 10.14 91.06
N TRP A 58 19.51 10.27 90.89
CA TRP A 58 20.57 10.28 91.93
C TRP A 58 21.29 9.00 92.41
N GLU A 59 22.48 9.29 92.98
CA GLU A 59 23.49 8.45 93.65
C GLU A 59 24.40 7.53 92.79
N GLY A 60 25.74 7.65 92.87
CA GLY A 60 26.50 8.65 93.63
C GLY A 60 28.04 8.59 93.57
N TYR A 61 28.63 9.59 94.23
CA TYR A 61 30.01 9.71 94.73
C TYR A 61 31.22 9.57 93.77
N LEU A 62 31.81 10.72 93.42
CA LEU A 62 32.96 11.23 94.20
C LEU A 62 33.22 12.72 93.92
N LEU A 63 33.41 13.53 94.97
CA LEU A 63 33.86 14.92 94.84
C LEU A 63 35.40 14.97 94.79
N GLN A 64 35.95 15.79 93.89
CA GLN A 64 36.87 16.83 94.36
C GLN A 64 36.93 18.07 93.46
N THR A 65 36.71 19.20 94.14
CA THR A 65 37.08 20.59 93.83
C THR A 65 38.06 20.86 92.68
N SER A 66 37.70 21.86 91.86
CA SER A 66 38.58 22.84 91.19
C SER A 66 39.80 22.32 90.40
N PHE A 67 39.86 22.66 89.12
CA PHE A 67 40.68 23.80 88.68
C PHE A 67 40.43 24.08 87.19
N ALA A 68 39.84 25.24 86.87
CA ALA A 68 40.03 25.81 85.55
C ALA A 68 41.50 26.22 85.43
N ARG A 69 42.25 25.58 84.54
CA ARG A 69 43.65 25.90 84.24
C ARG A 69 43.79 26.07 82.73
N SER A 70 43.94 27.33 82.35
CA SER A 70 44.38 27.78 81.05
C SER A 70 45.69 27.07 80.64
N MET A 71 45.80 26.71 79.37
CA MET A 71 47.10 26.47 78.74
C MET A 71 47.58 27.80 78.19
N GLU A 72 48.16 28.63 79.06
CA GLU A 72 48.65 29.97 78.72
C GLU A 72 49.92 29.90 77.86
N PHE A 73 49.79 30.35 76.60
CA PHE A 73 50.92 30.61 75.72
C PHE A 73 51.41 32.05 75.93
N HIS A 74 52.49 32.22 76.71
CA HIS A 74 53.16 33.51 76.84
C HIS A 74 54.16 33.72 75.69
N PHE A 75 53.85 34.67 74.82
CA PHE A 75 54.77 35.19 73.81
C PHE A 75 55.38 36.50 74.30
N SER A 76 56.71 36.56 74.47
CA SER A 76 57.43 37.75 74.93
C SER A 76 58.39 38.26 73.85
N GLY A 77 58.06 39.38 73.18
CA GLY A 77 58.96 39.93 72.15
C GLY A 77 58.46 41.07 71.26
N ALA A 78 57.33 41.74 71.56
CA ALA A 78 56.78 42.80 70.70
C ALA A 78 56.38 44.06 71.48
N THR A 79 56.52 45.23 70.84
CA THR A 79 56.10 46.53 71.36
C THR A 79 54.61 46.83 71.07
N LYS A 80 54.06 47.82 71.78
CA LYS A 80 52.65 47.91 72.17
C LYS A 80 51.68 48.43 71.09
N SER A 81 51.86 48.09 69.80
CA SER A 81 51.15 48.75 68.68
C SER A 81 50.53 47.83 67.61
N SER A 82 50.30 46.54 67.88
CA SER A 82 49.71 45.60 66.89
C SER A 82 48.96 44.41 67.53
N LEU A 83 48.05 44.69 68.48
CA LEU A 83 47.42 43.67 69.34
C LEU A 83 45.87 43.56 69.24
N ASN A 84 45.23 44.07 68.18
CA ASN A 84 43.77 44.17 68.12
C ASN A 84 43.03 43.12 67.26
N ASP A 85 43.69 42.38 66.38
CA ASP A 85 43.04 41.41 65.46
C ASP A 85 43.32 39.95 65.84
N ILE A 86 42.98 39.56 67.08
CA ILE A 86 42.98 38.17 67.54
C ILE A 86 41.65 37.86 68.23
N ALA A 87 40.82 37.02 67.59
CA ALA A 87 39.57 36.51 68.13
C ALA A 87 39.64 34.98 68.34
N PHE A 88 39.04 34.49 69.41
CA PHE A 88 39.32 33.15 69.96
C PHE A 88 38.26 32.11 69.57
N ALA A 89 38.71 30.91 69.19
CA ALA A 89 37.86 29.73 69.15
C ALA A 89 37.67 29.15 70.57
N LYS A 90 36.45 28.75 70.92
CA LYS A 90 36.11 28.16 72.23
C LYS A 90 35.60 26.73 72.04
N VAL A 91 36.23 25.79 72.74
CA VAL A 91 35.89 24.36 72.71
C VAL A 91 34.91 24.01 73.83
N LEU A 92 34.00 23.08 73.55
CA LEU A 92 33.23 22.30 74.52
C LEU A 92 33.37 20.83 74.14
N GLU A 93 33.58 19.95 75.12
CA GLU A 93 33.69 18.50 74.89
C GLU A 93 32.32 17.84 74.80
N ASP A 94 32.18 16.91 73.88
CA ASP A 94 31.51 15.64 74.14
C ASP A 94 32.42 14.50 73.63
N ARG A 95 32.19 13.27 74.07
CA ARG A 95 33.09 12.13 73.86
C ARG A 95 32.93 11.48 72.48
N ASP A 96 33.90 10.63 72.15
CA ASP A 96 33.86 9.66 71.05
C ASP A 96 33.96 10.20 69.60
N TRP A 97 34.78 11.24 69.44
CA TRP A 97 35.83 11.42 68.40
C TRP A 97 35.56 10.97 66.94
N ASN A 98 35.49 11.96 66.02
CA ASN A 98 36.38 12.05 64.83
C ASN A 98 36.19 13.37 64.02
N GLY A 99 36.11 14.52 64.69
CA GLY A 99 36.10 15.84 64.04
C GLY A 99 37.50 16.48 63.98
N THR A 100 37.87 17.06 62.83
CA THR A 100 39.07 17.92 62.70
C THR A 100 38.63 19.38 62.74
N PHE A 101 39.34 20.22 63.51
CA PHE A 101 39.15 21.67 63.50
C PHE A 101 40.28 22.33 62.70
N GLU A 102 39.94 23.30 61.86
CA GLU A 102 40.89 24.16 61.16
C GLU A 102 40.86 25.58 61.73
N THR A 103 42.02 26.22 61.82
CA THR A 103 42.15 27.66 62.09
C THR A 103 43.45 28.17 61.48
N THR A 104 43.41 29.37 60.92
CA THR A 104 44.48 29.91 60.07
C THR A 104 44.90 31.27 60.58
N VAL A 105 46.22 31.50 60.72
CA VAL A 105 46.80 32.78 61.15
C VAL A 105 47.63 33.34 60.00
N ALA A 106 47.44 34.62 59.66
CA ALA A 106 48.13 35.29 58.56
C ALA A 106 49.57 35.73 58.94
N ALA A 107 50.46 35.77 57.95
CA ALA A 107 51.90 35.95 58.15
C ALA A 107 52.36 37.44 58.16
N GLY A 108 53.45 37.73 58.89
CA GLY A 108 53.95 39.11 59.03
C GLY A 108 55.39 39.29 59.56
N ARG A 109 56.39 38.90 58.74
CA ARG A 109 57.84 39.22 58.90
C ARG A 109 58.59 38.57 60.08
N PRO A 110 59.95 38.48 60.04
CA PRO A 110 60.69 37.53 60.87
C PRO A 110 61.17 38.07 62.22
N PHE A 111 61.32 37.16 63.18
CA PHE A 111 62.13 37.31 64.40
C PHE A 111 63.23 36.23 64.39
N GLY A 112 64.42 36.57 64.88
CA GLY A 112 65.57 35.67 64.90
C GLY A 112 65.71 34.87 66.18
N ASP A 113 65.99 33.57 66.00
CA ASP A 113 66.59 32.59 66.92
C ASP A 113 65.89 32.27 68.27
N ASP A 114 66.03 31.00 68.69
CA ASP A 114 65.56 30.38 69.95
C ASP A 114 64.06 30.43 70.31
N LEU A 115 63.24 29.63 69.60
CA LEU A 115 61.93 29.17 70.11
C LEU A 115 62.08 27.86 70.92
N ALA A 116 62.46 27.98 72.20
CA ALA A 116 62.63 26.82 73.09
C ALA A 116 61.35 26.44 73.86
N LEU A 117 60.66 25.36 73.44
CA LEU A 117 59.56 24.79 74.24
C LEU A 117 60.10 24.02 75.46
N TRP A 118 59.75 24.47 76.67
CA TRP A 118 60.05 23.78 77.92
C TRP A 118 58.81 23.14 78.54
N MET A 119 58.84 21.81 78.72
CA MET A 119 57.82 21.08 79.48
C MET A 119 58.43 20.59 80.81
N ARG A 120 57.83 20.95 81.96
CA ARG A 120 58.24 20.43 83.28
C ARG A 120 57.27 19.32 83.73
N PRO A 121 57.74 18.12 84.09
CA PRO A 121 56.85 17.02 84.50
C PRO A 121 56.34 17.19 85.95
N GLY A 122 55.04 17.40 86.10
CA GLY A 122 54.33 17.32 87.38
C GLY A 122 53.86 15.89 87.68
N PHE A 123 54.36 15.31 88.76
CA PHE A 123 54.01 13.99 89.29
C PHE A 123 52.50 13.88 89.69
N THR A 124 51.82 12.72 89.72
CA THR A 124 51.98 11.37 89.14
C THR A 124 50.68 10.58 89.38
N ARG A 125 50.30 9.65 88.49
CA ARG A 125 49.58 8.41 88.87
C ARG A 125 50.09 7.23 88.03
N PRO A 126 50.29 6.03 88.63
CA PRO A 126 50.75 4.86 87.89
C PRO A 126 49.65 4.32 86.98
N GLY A 127 49.95 4.10 85.70
CA GLY A 127 49.05 3.48 84.72
C GLY A 127 48.85 4.25 83.41
N ALA A 128 49.14 5.56 83.38
CA ALA A 128 49.12 6.36 82.16
C ALA A 128 50.20 5.88 81.17
N ARG A 129 49.83 5.67 79.91
CA ARG A 129 50.72 5.21 78.84
C ARG A 129 51.27 6.41 78.06
N SER A 130 52.44 6.25 77.45
CA SER A 130 53.23 7.35 76.88
C SER A 130 52.47 8.18 75.84
N LEU A 131 52.56 9.51 75.97
CA LEU A 131 52.29 10.41 74.86
C LEU A 131 53.40 10.24 73.82
N ARG A 132 53.06 9.84 72.59
CA ARG A 132 53.93 10.00 71.42
C ARG A 132 53.39 11.17 70.61
N VAL A 133 54.25 12.12 70.28
CA VAL A 133 53.99 13.16 69.28
C VAL A 133 54.92 12.86 68.11
N GLU A 134 54.35 12.52 66.96
CA GLU A 134 55.08 12.40 65.70
C GLU A 134 54.83 13.69 64.91
N VAL A 135 55.92 14.35 64.50
CA VAL A 135 55.87 15.64 63.79
C VAL A 135 56.46 15.42 62.40
N ASP A 136 55.58 15.23 61.42
CA ASP A 136 55.99 15.09 60.02
C ASP A 136 56.43 16.45 59.44
N LEU A 137 57.74 16.68 59.47
CA LEU A 137 58.38 17.88 58.92
C LEU A 137 58.51 17.79 57.39
N VAL A 138 57.43 18.10 56.67
CA VAL A 138 57.47 18.22 55.21
C VAL A 138 58.12 19.55 54.80
N ALA A 139 59.43 19.52 54.59
CA ALA A 139 60.16 20.66 54.03
C ALA A 139 59.84 20.80 52.52
N LYS A 140 59.15 21.89 52.14
CA LYS A 140 59.13 22.37 50.74
C LYS A 140 60.05 23.60 50.60
N PRO A 141 60.96 23.66 49.63
CA PRO A 141 62.26 24.30 49.90
C PRO A 141 62.65 25.43 48.91
N ALA A 142 63.39 26.43 49.40
CA ALA A 142 63.86 27.63 48.70
C ALA A 142 62.80 28.67 48.26
N GLY A 143 62.53 29.62 49.17
CA GLY A 143 61.84 30.89 48.89
C GLY A 143 62.44 32.13 49.57
N LYS A 144 63.59 31.99 50.24
CA LYS A 144 64.30 33.02 51.03
C LYS A 144 63.46 33.76 52.11
N GLU A 145 62.98 33.02 53.10
CA GLU A 145 63.15 33.31 54.55
C GLU A 145 62.61 32.12 55.36
N LEU A 146 63.21 31.81 56.52
CA LEU A 146 62.96 30.58 57.28
C LEU A 146 61.71 30.67 58.18
N GLY A 147 60.53 30.73 57.57
CA GLY A 147 59.24 30.65 58.28
C GLY A 147 58.77 29.20 58.49
N LEU A 148 58.65 28.77 59.75
CA LEU A 148 58.01 27.49 60.11
C LEU A 148 56.47 27.64 60.17
N THR A 149 55.79 27.38 59.06
CA THR A 149 54.31 27.43 59.00
C THR A 149 53.70 26.09 59.45
N TYR A 150 53.18 26.06 60.68
CA TYR A 150 52.52 24.87 61.25
C TYR A 150 51.07 24.73 60.76
N ASN A 151 50.84 23.86 59.77
CA ASN A 151 49.48 23.57 59.26
C ASN A 151 48.85 22.26 59.79
N ARG A 152 49.53 21.50 60.66
CA ARG A 152 48.93 20.31 61.30
C ARG A 152 49.62 19.93 62.62
N LEU A 153 48.80 19.52 63.59
CA LEU A 153 49.20 18.79 64.79
C LEU A 153 48.28 17.56 64.88
N ASP A 154 48.78 16.37 64.58
CA ASP A 154 48.05 15.10 64.68
C ASP A 154 48.64 14.30 65.86
N ILE A 155 47.80 13.67 66.68
CA ILE A 155 48.26 13.00 67.92
C ILE A 155 47.78 11.56 67.90
N ARG A 156 48.71 10.63 67.63
CA ARG A 156 48.44 9.18 67.59
C ARG A 156 49.53 8.42 68.33
N GLY A 157 49.13 7.64 69.34
CA GLY A 157 50.05 6.91 70.20
C GLY A 157 49.99 5.40 70.01
N SER A 158 51.14 4.76 69.86
CA SER A 158 51.28 3.31 70.08
C SER A 158 52.64 2.93 70.68
N ALA A 159 52.63 1.99 71.63
CA ALA A 159 53.82 1.31 72.15
C ALA A 159 53.48 0.08 73.00
N ARG A 160 54.28 -0.98 72.85
CA ARG A 160 54.68 -1.90 73.93
C ARG A 160 56.15 -2.25 73.74
N PHE A 161 56.91 -2.27 74.84
CA PHE A 161 58.30 -2.72 74.93
C PHE A 161 58.51 -3.39 76.31
N PRO A 162 59.43 -4.36 76.43
CA PRO A 162 60.28 -4.55 77.61
C PRO A 162 61.62 -3.82 77.40
N GLN A 163 61.95 -2.80 78.20
CA GLN A 163 62.74 -2.90 79.43
C GLN A 163 64.23 -3.23 79.22
N PHE A 164 65.11 -2.27 79.54
CA PHE A 164 66.07 -2.34 80.65
C PHE A 164 66.54 -0.90 81.01
N ALA A 165 67.09 -0.69 82.21
CA ALA A 165 67.64 0.60 82.67
C ALA A 165 69.21 0.58 82.59
N TRP A 166 69.97 1.66 82.81
CA TRP A 166 70.18 2.35 84.11
C TRP A 166 70.87 3.72 83.93
N TYR A 167 70.57 4.63 84.87
CA TYR A 167 71.40 5.77 85.36
C TYR A 167 71.78 6.95 84.46
N PHE A 168 72.02 8.10 85.13
CA PHE A 168 72.39 9.39 84.56
C PHE A 168 73.65 9.95 85.21
N GLY A 169 74.49 10.64 84.41
CA GLY A 169 75.39 11.68 84.87
C GLY A 169 76.88 11.50 84.47
N PRO A 170 77.64 12.59 84.25
CA PRO A 170 77.24 13.95 83.87
C PRO A 170 77.87 14.41 82.54
N ARG A 171 77.25 15.40 81.88
CA ARG A 171 77.77 16.12 80.68
C ARG A 171 78.31 15.23 79.54
N THR A 172 77.41 14.63 78.78
CA THR A 172 77.68 14.27 77.37
C THR A 172 76.77 15.07 76.45
N SER A 173 77.35 15.96 75.64
CA SER A 173 76.67 16.60 74.53
C SER A 173 76.40 15.58 73.43
N VAL A 174 75.18 15.04 73.39
CA VAL A 174 74.73 14.19 72.28
C VAL A 174 74.55 15.08 71.05
N VAL A 175 75.62 15.18 70.25
CA VAL A 175 75.56 15.78 68.91
C VAL A 175 74.69 14.88 68.03
N HIS A 176 73.40 15.15 68.02
CA HIS A 176 72.55 14.72 66.92
C HIS A 176 73.02 15.49 65.69
N ARG A 177 73.90 14.86 64.92
CA ARG A 177 74.39 15.36 63.64
C ARG A 177 73.24 15.27 62.65
N ILE A 178 72.35 16.26 62.69
CA ILE A 178 71.30 16.47 61.69
C ILE A 178 72.00 16.43 60.33
N ALA A 179 71.71 15.40 59.54
CA ALA A 179 72.14 15.37 58.16
C ALA A 179 71.52 16.60 57.49
N GLN A 180 72.33 17.41 56.81
CA GLN A 180 71.84 18.59 56.10
C GLN A 180 70.68 18.14 55.18
N PRO A 181 69.55 18.87 55.15
CA PRO A 181 68.46 18.52 54.26
C PRO A 181 69.01 18.51 52.84
N LYS A 182 68.97 17.33 52.21
CA LYS A 182 69.49 17.15 50.85
C LYS A 182 68.72 18.08 49.93
N GLU A 183 69.43 18.97 49.24
CA GLU A 183 68.82 19.82 48.22
C GLU A 183 68.31 18.90 47.09
N MET A 184 67.05 19.11 46.70
CA MET A 184 66.27 18.27 45.79
C MET A 184 65.27 19.14 45.03
N ALA A 185 64.98 18.82 43.78
CA ALA A 185 63.99 19.54 42.97
C ALA A 185 62.55 19.18 43.40
N ASP A 186 61.59 20.08 43.23
CA ASP A 186 60.15 19.85 43.48
C ASP A 186 59.39 20.27 42.23
N LEU A 187 59.42 19.40 41.22
CA LEU A 187 58.81 19.61 39.92
C LEU A 187 57.29 19.44 40.04
N SER A 188 56.53 20.17 39.24
CA SER A 188 55.06 20.14 39.28
C SER A 188 54.49 20.50 37.91
N VAL A 189 53.31 19.98 37.55
CA VAL A 189 52.69 20.23 36.25
C VAL A 189 51.19 20.54 36.32
N TRP A 190 50.79 21.54 35.54
CA TRP A 190 49.40 21.86 35.23
C TRP A 190 49.14 21.73 33.73
N LEU A 191 47.92 21.31 33.40
CA LEU A 191 47.39 21.27 32.04
C LEU A 191 46.10 22.11 32.03
N ALA A 192 45.94 22.96 31.01
CA ALA A 192 44.73 23.72 30.75
C ALA A 192 44.32 23.53 29.29
N GLY A 193 43.03 23.61 28.98
CA GLY A 193 42.49 23.47 27.63
C GLY A 193 41.07 24.03 27.52
N PRO A 194 40.49 24.10 26.32
CA PRO A 194 39.13 24.59 26.13
C PRO A 194 38.09 23.66 26.78
N ALA A 195 37.08 24.24 27.42
CA ALA A 195 35.96 23.48 27.97
C ALA A 195 35.01 22.94 26.88
N LYS A 196 34.92 23.65 25.75
CA LYS A 196 34.14 23.26 24.56
C LYS A 196 34.87 23.61 23.27
N VAL A 197 34.70 22.80 22.23
CA VAL A 197 35.08 23.07 20.82
C VAL A 197 34.00 22.51 19.88
N ASN A 198 33.97 22.91 18.61
CA ASN A 198 33.14 22.24 17.62
C ASN A 198 33.93 21.11 16.94
N GLN A 199 33.21 20.15 16.35
CA GLN A 199 33.82 19.11 15.53
C GLN A 199 34.40 19.71 14.24
N GLY A 200 35.66 19.38 13.95
CA GLY A 200 36.49 20.00 12.92
C GLY A 200 37.47 21.06 13.45
N ASP A 201 37.23 21.62 14.64
CA ASP A 201 38.13 22.59 15.26
C ASP A 201 39.35 21.91 15.93
N LYS A 202 40.34 22.74 16.30
CA LYS A 202 41.53 22.34 17.07
C LYS A 202 41.27 22.42 18.57
N ILE A 203 41.67 21.38 19.30
CA ILE A 203 41.86 21.43 20.75
C ILE A 203 43.33 21.80 21.00
N VAL A 204 43.57 22.90 21.70
CA VAL A 204 44.92 23.32 22.13
C VAL A 204 44.99 23.23 23.64
N TYR A 205 45.85 22.35 24.15
CA TYR A 205 46.21 22.29 25.55
C TYR A 205 47.46 23.11 25.83
N THR A 206 47.44 23.92 26.89
CA THR A 206 48.61 24.59 27.45
C THR A 206 49.11 23.78 28.63
N VAL A 207 50.35 23.29 28.54
CA VAL A 207 51.05 22.63 29.64
C VAL A 207 52.01 23.63 30.31
N THR A 208 52.06 23.63 31.64
CA THR A 208 52.97 24.44 32.45
C THR A 208 53.66 23.54 33.46
N ALA A 209 54.99 23.48 33.43
CA ALA A 209 55.78 22.82 34.47
C ALA A 209 56.56 23.86 35.28
N LYS A 210 56.64 23.68 36.60
CA LYS A 210 57.37 24.56 37.52
C LYS A 210 58.21 23.74 38.48
N ASN A 211 59.44 24.17 38.73
CA ASN A 211 60.28 23.66 39.81
C ASN A 211 60.18 24.60 41.03
N ALA A 212 59.70 24.06 42.15
CA ALA A 212 59.55 24.75 43.43
C ALA A 212 60.62 24.33 44.46
N GLY A 213 61.68 23.63 44.05
CA GLY A 213 62.80 23.21 44.90
C GLY A 213 64.06 24.07 44.77
N PRO A 214 65.06 23.91 45.66
CA PRO A 214 66.38 24.57 45.59
C PRO A 214 67.23 24.06 44.43
N ASP A 215 67.21 22.74 44.20
CA ASP A 215 67.96 22.08 43.15
C ASP A 215 67.27 22.26 41.80
N ALA A 216 68.05 22.27 40.72
CA ALA A 216 67.50 22.30 39.38
C ALA A 216 66.83 20.97 39.01
N ALA A 217 65.63 21.02 38.44
CA ALA A 217 65.00 19.87 37.80
C ALA A 217 65.65 19.65 36.43
N ILE A 218 66.55 18.68 36.30
CA ILE A 218 67.39 18.48 35.11
C ILE A 218 66.80 17.42 34.17
N GLY A 219 66.76 17.71 32.87
CA GLY A 219 66.36 16.74 31.84
C GLY A 219 64.88 16.36 31.91
N ILE A 220 64.01 17.36 32.06
CA ILE A 220 62.57 17.20 32.20
C ILE A 220 61.96 16.66 30.91
N TYR A 221 61.11 15.63 31.04
CA TYR A 221 60.23 15.16 29.99
C TYR A 221 58.79 14.99 30.51
N GLY A 222 57.82 15.46 29.73
CA GLY A 222 56.39 15.24 29.91
C GLY A 222 55.84 14.23 28.91
N LYS A 223 54.92 13.38 29.35
CA LYS A 223 54.19 12.40 28.52
C LYS A 223 52.69 12.63 28.65
N MET A 224 52.01 12.69 27.51
CA MET A 224 50.56 12.75 27.38
C MET A 224 50.13 11.73 26.33
N ALA A 225 49.17 10.87 26.65
CA ALA A 225 48.56 10.00 25.63
C ALA A 225 47.70 10.83 24.68
N ILE A 226 47.65 10.46 23.40
CA ILE A 226 46.74 11.10 22.44
C ILE A 226 45.29 10.82 22.88
N PRO A 227 44.45 11.84 23.14
CA PRO A 227 43.05 11.61 23.51
C PRO A 227 42.28 10.89 22.39
N LYS A 228 41.48 9.89 22.77
CA LYS A 228 40.80 9.00 21.81
C LYS A 228 39.97 9.79 20.78
N GLY A 229 40.23 9.55 19.49
CA GLY A 229 39.52 10.15 18.37
C GLY A 229 40.11 11.47 17.86
N LEU A 230 41.12 12.01 18.53
CA LEU A 230 41.91 13.15 18.05
C LEU A 230 43.11 12.71 17.21
N GLU A 231 43.59 13.62 16.36
CA GLU A 231 44.86 13.50 15.63
C GLU A 231 45.84 14.59 16.10
N PHE A 232 47.12 14.26 16.26
CA PHE A 232 48.12 15.21 16.79
C PHE A 232 48.55 16.24 15.74
N ASP A 233 48.39 17.53 16.07
CA ASP A 233 48.80 18.64 15.22
C ASP A 233 50.19 19.15 15.63
N ALA A 234 51.19 18.68 14.90
CA ALA A 234 52.58 19.10 15.07
C ALA A 234 52.84 20.57 14.71
N ALA A 235 51.98 21.22 13.92
CA ALA A 235 52.17 22.61 13.47
C ALA A 235 51.58 23.63 14.46
N GLY A 236 50.50 23.28 15.17
CA GLY A 236 49.97 24.06 16.30
C GLY A 236 50.68 23.81 17.64
N SER A 237 51.53 22.78 17.70
CA SER A 237 52.29 22.41 18.90
C SER A 237 53.61 23.18 19.03
N SER A 238 54.07 23.39 20.26
CA SER A 238 55.35 24.03 20.54
C SER A 238 56.54 23.18 20.10
N ARG A 239 57.66 23.80 19.68
CA ARG A 239 58.86 23.08 19.17
C ARG A 239 59.50 22.10 20.17
N THR A 240 59.19 22.23 21.47
CA THR A 240 59.61 21.30 22.53
C THR A 240 58.71 20.06 22.62
N VAL A 241 57.65 19.97 21.82
CA VAL A 241 56.66 18.87 21.78
C VAL A 241 56.92 18.02 20.53
N GLN A 242 56.94 16.70 20.70
CA GLN A 242 57.22 15.72 19.64
C GLN A 242 56.28 14.52 19.78
N LEU A 243 55.86 13.93 18.67
CA LEU A 243 55.10 12.67 18.66
C LEU A 243 56.04 11.48 18.82
N GLN A 244 55.68 10.49 19.64
CA GLN A 244 56.43 9.23 19.80
C GLN A 244 55.46 8.05 19.91
N GLY A 245 54.95 7.58 18.77
CA GLY A 245 53.85 6.62 18.74
C GLY A 245 52.57 7.25 19.29
N ASP A 246 51.80 6.50 20.08
CA ASP A 246 50.51 6.95 20.65
C ASP A 246 50.63 7.94 21.82
N ILE A 247 51.85 8.43 22.11
CA ILE A 247 52.11 9.47 23.11
C ILE A 247 52.75 10.71 22.50
N VAL A 248 52.35 11.86 23.03
CA VAL A 248 53.01 13.16 22.86
C VAL A 248 54.06 13.31 23.96
N LEU A 249 55.28 13.66 23.58
CA LEU A 249 56.43 13.85 24.44
C LEU A 249 56.87 15.32 24.43
N TRP A 250 56.83 15.98 25.59
CA TRP A 250 57.25 17.37 25.77
C TRP A 250 58.59 17.44 26.49
N LYS A 251 59.54 18.24 26.01
CA LYS A 251 60.91 18.38 26.53
C LYS A 251 61.22 19.85 26.82
N PRO A 252 60.79 20.43 27.96
CA PRO A 252 61.09 21.82 28.31
C PRO A 252 62.56 22.07 28.69
N GLY A 253 63.37 21.01 28.86
CA GLY A 253 64.80 21.14 29.15
C GLY A 253 65.11 20.94 30.63
N SER A 254 65.56 21.98 31.32
CA SER A 254 65.83 21.96 32.76
C SER A 254 65.33 23.24 33.42
N LEU A 255 64.80 23.16 34.64
CA LEU A 255 64.26 24.29 35.39
C LEU A 255 65.06 24.53 36.67
N LYS A 256 65.61 25.73 36.85
CA LYS A 256 66.25 26.18 38.10
C LYS A 256 65.21 26.36 39.21
N SER A 257 65.69 26.63 40.42
CA SER A 257 64.82 26.96 41.56
C SER A 257 63.85 28.10 41.23
N GLY A 258 62.56 27.86 41.46
CA GLY A 258 61.47 28.80 41.20
C GLY A 258 61.05 28.96 39.73
N GLU A 259 61.81 28.39 38.78
CA GLU A 259 61.62 28.57 37.34
C GLU A 259 60.43 27.74 36.81
N ALA A 260 59.78 28.25 35.76
CA ALA A 260 58.67 27.57 35.08
C ALA A 260 58.84 27.62 33.55
N SER A 261 58.37 26.58 32.86
CA SER A 261 58.32 26.50 31.40
C SER A 261 56.91 26.14 30.95
N THR A 262 56.50 26.69 29.81
CA THR A 262 55.20 26.46 29.19
C THR A 262 55.34 25.86 27.79
N GLY A 263 54.31 25.14 27.35
CA GLY A 263 54.22 24.59 26.01
C GLY A 263 52.78 24.45 25.55
N THR A 264 52.58 24.47 24.24
CA THR A 264 51.29 24.19 23.58
C THR A 264 51.31 22.81 22.94
N ILE A 265 50.21 22.07 23.10
CA ILE A 265 49.97 20.76 22.48
C ILE A 265 48.65 20.87 21.73
N SER A 266 48.71 20.80 20.40
CA SER A 266 47.55 20.95 19.51
C SER A 266 47.09 19.59 18.98
N PHE A 267 45.78 19.44 18.83
CA PHE A 267 45.12 18.27 18.27
C PHE A 267 43.96 18.68 17.37
N MET A 268 43.77 17.98 16.24
CA MET A 268 42.57 18.09 15.41
C MET A 268 41.44 17.23 15.98
N THR A 269 40.22 17.75 16.01
CA THR A 269 39.01 16.91 16.16
C THR A 269 38.59 16.34 14.80
N THR A 270 38.27 15.05 14.77
CA THR A 270 37.83 14.30 13.59
C THR A 270 36.35 13.92 13.66
N ALA A 271 35.81 13.37 12.57
CA ALA A 271 34.50 12.71 12.54
C ALA A 271 34.36 11.54 13.55
N LYS A 272 35.48 11.02 14.09
CA LYS A 272 35.52 9.91 15.06
C LYS A 272 35.76 10.36 16.51
N THR A 273 35.73 11.67 16.78
CA THR A 273 35.91 12.22 18.13
C THR A 273 34.67 11.95 18.99
N PRO A 274 34.80 11.46 20.23
CA PRO A 274 33.67 11.36 21.16
C PRO A 274 33.23 12.75 21.63
N GLU A 275 31.95 12.87 22.04
CA GLU A 275 31.36 14.10 22.59
C GLU A 275 32.11 14.63 23.81
N LEU A 276 32.72 13.75 24.62
CA LEU A 276 33.58 14.12 25.75
C LEU A 276 34.99 13.57 25.56
N VAL A 277 35.95 14.49 25.48
CA VAL A 277 37.38 14.21 25.37
C VAL A 277 38.07 14.51 26.70
N SER A 278 39.06 13.71 27.07
CA SER A 278 39.85 13.87 28.30
C SER A 278 41.35 13.84 28.01
N GLY A 279 42.10 14.79 28.58
CA GLY A 279 43.57 14.88 28.47
C GLY A 279 44.24 15.06 29.82
N SER A 280 45.42 14.47 30.02
CA SER A 280 46.26 14.66 31.20
C SER A 280 47.75 14.53 30.85
N MET A 281 48.60 15.16 31.64
CA MET A 281 50.05 15.21 31.45
C MET A 281 50.77 14.68 32.70
N ALA A 282 51.75 13.80 32.51
CA ALA A 282 52.68 13.40 33.56
C ALA A 282 54.11 13.81 33.20
N VAL A 283 54.81 14.50 34.10
CA VAL A 283 56.21 14.92 33.91
C VAL A 283 57.16 14.11 34.79
N SER A 284 58.45 14.14 34.45
CA SER A 284 59.53 13.53 35.23
C SER A 284 60.84 14.24 34.89
N SER A 285 61.85 14.12 35.75
CA SER A 285 63.20 14.64 35.51
C SER A 285 64.26 13.59 35.89
N GLY A 286 65.52 13.81 35.52
CA GLY A 286 66.66 12.96 35.93
C GLY A 286 67.12 13.21 37.37
N THR A 287 66.61 14.26 38.01
CA THR A 287 66.88 14.62 39.42
C THR A 287 65.79 14.08 40.33
N THR A 288 66.16 13.62 41.53
CA THR A 288 65.21 13.01 42.47
C THR A 288 64.27 14.07 43.04
N ASP A 289 62.97 13.84 42.87
CA ASP A 289 61.87 14.65 43.39
C ASP A 289 61.31 14.03 44.69
N PRO A 290 61.14 14.78 45.80
CA PRO A 290 60.62 14.24 47.06
C PRO A 290 59.09 14.12 47.08
N ASN A 291 58.38 14.66 46.09
CA ASN A 291 56.92 14.79 46.06
C ASN A 291 56.31 14.32 44.72
N PRO A 292 56.59 13.10 44.21
CA PRO A 292 56.21 12.67 42.86
C PRO A 292 54.71 12.74 42.50
N ALA A 293 53.80 13.03 43.45
CA ALA A 293 52.38 13.21 43.23
C ALA A 293 51.98 14.52 42.51
N ASN A 294 52.74 15.62 42.62
CA ASN A 294 52.45 16.87 41.88
C ASN A 294 53.00 16.87 40.44
N ASN A 295 53.76 15.83 40.07
CA ASN A 295 54.29 15.61 38.73
C ASN A 295 53.24 15.02 37.76
N GLN A 296 51.97 14.91 38.16
CA GLN A 296 50.86 14.57 37.27
C GLN A 296 49.76 15.63 37.35
N SER A 297 49.29 16.10 36.19
CA SER A 297 48.21 17.09 36.11
C SER A 297 46.86 16.46 36.45
N PRO A 298 45.90 17.25 36.94
CA PRO A 298 44.49 16.89 36.84
C PRO A 298 44.09 16.58 35.39
N THR A 299 43.04 15.76 35.22
CA THR A 299 42.43 15.52 33.91
C THR A 299 41.62 16.73 33.47
N VAL A 300 41.94 17.27 32.30
CA VAL A 300 41.14 18.30 31.62
C VAL A 300 40.10 17.62 30.75
N PHE A 301 38.85 18.05 30.85
CA PHE A 301 37.75 17.59 30.00
C PHE A 301 37.34 18.67 29.00
N THR A 302 37.06 18.26 27.77
CA THR A 302 36.62 19.12 26.66
C THR A 302 35.41 18.49 25.99
N THR A 303 34.29 19.21 25.92
CA THR A 303 33.11 18.77 25.14
C THR A 303 33.30 19.13 23.67
N VAL A 304 33.06 18.18 22.77
CA VAL A 304 33.10 18.36 21.31
C VAL A 304 31.67 18.40 20.79
N VAL A 305 31.24 19.58 20.32
CA VAL A 305 29.90 19.79 19.77
C VAL A 305 29.90 19.43 18.29
N ALA A 306 29.06 18.47 17.88
CA ALA A 306 28.90 18.12 16.47
C ALA A 306 28.36 19.33 15.68
N GLN A 307 28.87 19.55 14.46
CA GLN A 307 28.30 20.56 13.57
C GLN A 307 26.90 20.12 13.12
N GLN A 308 25.95 21.05 13.14
CA GLN A 308 24.59 20.78 12.66
C GLN A 308 24.59 20.76 11.13
N GLN A 309 24.45 19.58 10.53
CA GLN A 309 24.01 19.50 9.13
C GLN A 309 22.61 20.09 9.03
N LYS A 310 22.40 20.96 8.05
CA LYS A 310 21.11 21.58 7.74
C LYS A 310 20.28 20.60 6.90
N GLY A 311 18.97 20.53 7.16
CA GLY A 311 18.06 19.77 6.30
C GLY A 311 17.96 20.39 4.90
N THR A 312 17.94 19.54 3.88
CA THR A 312 17.70 19.91 2.47
C THR A 312 16.69 18.92 1.88
N ILE A 313 15.84 19.36 0.95
CA ILE A 313 14.90 18.46 0.26
C ILE A 313 15.11 18.45 -1.25
N ASP A 314 15.03 17.26 -1.83
CA ASP A 314 14.96 17.05 -3.27
C ASP A 314 13.52 16.69 -3.66
N VAL A 315 12.96 17.43 -4.62
CA VAL A 315 11.59 17.28 -5.12
C VAL A 315 11.63 16.87 -6.59
N ALA A 316 10.93 15.81 -6.95
CA ALA A 316 10.90 15.29 -8.31
C ALA A 316 9.45 15.11 -8.79
N VAL A 317 9.04 15.92 -9.77
CA VAL A 317 7.74 15.77 -10.45
C VAL A 317 7.70 14.44 -11.21
N LYS A 318 6.55 13.78 -11.21
CA LYS A 318 6.32 12.50 -11.88
C LYS A 318 5.32 12.68 -13.01
N SER A 319 5.67 12.25 -14.21
CA SER A 319 4.71 12.19 -15.31
C SER A 319 3.69 11.08 -15.02
N ILE A 320 2.41 11.44 -15.06
CA ILE A 320 1.26 10.55 -14.86
C ILE A 320 0.47 10.30 -16.15
N GLY A 321 1.07 10.66 -17.30
CA GLY A 321 0.46 10.60 -18.63
C GLY A 321 0.84 11.82 -19.46
N THR A 322 0.49 11.79 -20.74
CA THR A 322 0.63 12.94 -21.66
C THR A 322 -0.69 13.72 -21.76
N ALA A 323 -1.80 13.02 -22.06
CA ALA A 323 -3.15 13.58 -22.03
C ALA A 323 -4.21 12.50 -21.75
N ASP A 324 -5.35 12.92 -21.21
CA ASP A 324 -6.61 12.16 -21.13
C ASP A 324 -7.80 13.16 -21.20
N VAL A 325 -9.03 12.66 -21.20
CA VAL A 325 -10.26 13.46 -21.14
C VAL A 325 -10.91 13.34 -19.76
N ALA A 326 -11.29 14.48 -19.19
CA ALA A 326 -12.15 14.57 -18.01
C ALA A 326 -13.43 15.37 -18.32
N VAL A 327 -14.51 15.12 -17.59
CA VAL A 327 -15.85 15.68 -17.85
C VAL A 327 -16.29 16.63 -16.72
N LYS A 328 -17.24 17.55 -16.99
CA LYS A 328 -17.82 18.43 -15.96
C LYS A 328 -18.33 17.61 -14.77
N ASN A 329 -18.25 18.19 -13.57
CA ASN A 329 -18.62 17.57 -12.29
C ASN A 329 -17.80 16.34 -11.84
N GLN A 330 -16.92 15.77 -12.69
CA GLN A 330 -16.07 14.63 -12.32
C GLN A 330 -15.25 14.90 -11.06
N LYS A 331 -15.19 13.91 -10.18
CA LYS A 331 -14.61 14.03 -8.83
C LYS A 331 -13.22 13.42 -8.72
N ASN A 332 -12.40 14.00 -7.84
CA ASN A 332 -11.10 13.48 -7.40
C ASN A 332 -10.07 13.19 -8.53
N VAL A 333 -10.05 14.00 -9.59
CA VAL A 333 -9.11 13.89 -10.72
C VAL A 333 -7.70 14.30 -10.26
N ASN A 334 -6.72 13.40 -10.34
CA ASN A 334 -5.30 13.72 -10.08
C ASN A 334 -4.73 14.53 -11.25
N LEU A 335 -4.31 15.77 -11.00
CA LEU A 335 -3.69 16.65 -11.99
C LEU A 335 -2.15 16.64 -11.95
N PHE A 336 -1.56 16.18 -10.85
CA PHE A 336 -0.14 16.38 -10.56
C PHE A 336 0.36 15.42 -9.49
N THR A 337 1.57 14.90 -9.68
CA THR A 337 2.21 13.97 -8.74
C THR A 337 3.69 14.30 -8.61
N TYR A 338 4.22 14.24 -7.39
CA TYR A 338 5.64 14.44 -7.11
C TYR A 338 6.11 13.59 -5.93
N GLU A 339 7.40 13.29 -5.89
CA GLU A 339 8.07 12.73 -4.72
C GLU A 339 8.92 13.81 -4.03
N VAL A 340 9.00 13.75 -2.71
CA VAL A 340 9.93 14.55 -1.89
C VAL A 340 10.82 13.62 -1.07
N ARG A 341 12.11 13.95 -0.97
CA ARG A 341 13.13 13.22 -0.19
C ARG A 341 13.91 14.20 0.67
N ALA A 342 14.10 13.89 1.94
CA ALA A 342 14.90 14.69 2.86
C ALA A 342 16.34 14.14 2.93
N SER A 343 17.30 15.06 2.96
CA SER A 343 18.73 14.78 3.13
C SER A 343 19.29 15.57 4.30
N GLY A 344 20.25 14.97 5.02
CA GLY A 344 20.86 15.53 6.24
C GLY A 344 19.96 15.43 7.48
N ARG A 345 18.69 15.84 7.38
CA ARG A 345 17.71 15.84 8.47
C ARG A 345 16.27 15.72 8.00
N ASP A 346 15.42 15.18 8.87
CA ASP A 346 13.96 15.20 8.71
C ASP A 346 13.48 16.64 8.52
N THR A 347 12.63 16.86 7.53
CA THR A 347 12.19 18.19 7.08
C THR A 347 10.66 18.22 7.00
N LEU A 348 10.03 19.23 7.59
CA LEU A 348 8.59 19.45 7.54
C LEU A 348 8.25 20.18 6.23
N LEU A 349 7.44 19.57 5.36
CA LEU A 349 6.90 20.22 4.18
C LEU A 349 5.63 20.98 4.56
N THR A 350 5.67 22.32 4.53
CA THR A 350 4.63 23.20 5.12
C THR A 350 3.69 23.84 4.09
N GLY A 351 4.07 23.90 2.81
CA GLY A 351 3.19 24.44 1.76
C GLY A 351 3.72 24.25 0.34
N THR A 352 2.82 24.34 -0.64
CA THR A 352 3.15 24.29 -2.09
C THR A 352 2.22 25.18 -2.92
N GLN A 353 2.73 25.74 -4.03
CA GLN A 353 1.98 26.60 -4.94
C GLN A 353 2.06 26.14 -6.40
N PHE A 354 0.91 26.17 -7.07
CA PHE A 354 0.69 25.67 -8.41
C PHE A 354 0.02 26.70 -9.32
N VAL A 355 0.27 26.58 -10.62
CA VAL A 355 -0.32 27.34 -11.72
C VAL A 355 -0.83 26.40 -12.81
N ALA A 356 -1.72 26.89 -13.67
CA ALA A 356 -1.99 26.20 -14.94
C ALA A 356 -0.83 26.45 -15.91
N SER A 357 -0.15 25.38 -16.35
CA SER A 357 0.78 25.44 -17.49
C SER A 357 0.05 25.42 -18.83
N GLN A 358 -1.16 24.84 -18.86
CA GLN A 358 -2.10 24.90 -20.00
C GLN A 358 -3.53 25.05 -19.48
N GLY A 359 -4.34 25.83 -20.19
CA GLY A 359 -5.76 26.06 -19.87
C GLY A 359 -5.97 26.99 -18.67
N ASN A 360 -6.98 26.71 -17.84
CA ASN A 360 -7.42 27.61 -16.78
C ASN A 360 -7.77 26.85 -15.48
N LEU A 361 -7.22 27.30 -14.34
CA LEU A 361 -7.50 26.69 -13.03
C LEU A 361 -8.97 26.78 -12.61
N ASN A 362 -9.72 27.77 -13.12
CA ASN A 362 -11.16 27.93 -12.85
C ASN A 362 -12.02 26.82 -13.49
N ASN A 363 -11.45 26.00 -14.38
CA ASN A 363 -12.11 24.80 -14.90
C ASN A 363 -12.21 23.67 -13.85
N ALA A 364 -11.61 23.84 -12.67
CA ALA A 364 -11.70 22.90 -11.57
C ALA A 364 -11.78 23.62 -10.20
N GLN A 365 -12.15 22.87 -9.17
CA GLN A 365 -12.52 23.37 -7.85
C GLN A 365 -12.20 22.30 -6.80
N ASN A 366 -12.23 22.66 -5.51
CA ASN A 366 -11.94 21.74 -4.41
C ASN A 366 -10.58 21.03 -4.58
N TYR A 367 -9.50 21.79 -4.82
CA TYR A 367 -8.17 21.21 -4.93
C TYR A 367 -7.75 20.63 -3.57
N ASN A 368 -7.26 19.39 -3.58
CA ASN A 368 -6.92 18.61 -2.40
C ASN A 368 -5.48 18.11 -2.51
N TRP A 369 -4.69 18.37 -1.47
CA TRP A 369 -3.31 17.91 -1.36
C TRP A 369 -3.29 16.59 -0.60
N TRP A 370 -2.90 15.53 -1.31
CA TRP A 370 -2.81 14.17 -0.80
C TRP A 370 -1.35 13.77 -0.55
N VAL A 371 -1.14 12.87 0.40
CA VAL A 371 0.16 12.30 0.78
C VAL A 371 0.08 10.79 1.03
N ASP A 372 1.19 10.11 0.76
CA ASP A 372 1.49 8.71 1.07
C ASP A 372 2.14 8.63 2.47
N THR A 373 1.49 7.96 3.42
CA THR A 373 1.87 7.93 4.84
C THR A 373 2.40 6.58 5.32
N ASP A 374 2.10 5.48 4.60
CA ASP A 374 2.67 4.14 4.89
C ASP A 374 3.89 3.79 4.01
N PHE A 375 4.17 4.62 2.99
CA PHE A 375 5.26 4.55 2.02
C PHE A 375 5.12 3.42 0.99
N ASP A 376 3.90 2.99 0.64
CA ASP A 376 3.64 1.99 -0.40
C ASP A 376 3.68 2.53 -1.84
N ASN A 377 3.86 3.85 -2.02
CA ASN A 377 3.82 4.61 -3.28
C ASN A 377 2.40 4.91 -3.80
N LYS A 378 1.38 4.87 -2.95
CA LYS A 378 0.04 5.45 -3.21
C LYS A 378 -0.31 6.43 -2.11
N VAL A 379 -1.04 7.48 -2.45
CA VAL A 379 -1.52 8.45 -1.45
C VAL A 379 -2.76 7.92 -0.71
N ASP A 380 -2.82 8.16 0.60
CA ASP A 380 -3.86 7.65 1.49
C ASP A 380 -4.54 8.75 2.32
N THR A 381 -3.85 9.87 2.57
CA THR A 381 -4.28 10.93 3.48
C THR A 381 -4.37 12.27 2.76
N ILE A 382 -5.47 13.00 2.96
CA ILE A 382 -5.60 14.41 2.56
C ILE A 382 -5.03 15.28 3.68
N ILE A 383 -3.94 16.02 3.40
CA ILE A 383 -3.36 16.98 4.34
C ILE A 383 -3.93 18.39 4.19
N GLU A 384 -4.40 18.80 3.01
CA GLU A 384 -5.17 20.04 2.85
C GLU A 384 -6.32 19.83 1.84
N LYS A 385 -7.52 20.34 2.14
CA LYS A 385 -8.76 19.99 1.43
C LYS A 385 -9.54 21.22 0.99
N GLY A 386 -10.09 21.19 -0.22
CA GLY A 386 -11.08 22.16 -0.69
C GLY A 386 -10.48 23.51 -1.09
N VAL A 387 -9.19 23.57 -1.40
CA VAL A 387 -8.50 24.81 -1.78
C VAL A 387 -9.07 25.33 -3.11
N PRO A 388 -9.48 26.60 -3.19
CA PRO A 388 -9.92 27.21 -4.44
C PRO A 388 -8.73 27.75 -5.25
N ALA A 389 -8.90 27.87 -6.56
CA ALA A 389 -8.02 28.72 -7.36
C ALA A 389 -8.26 30.20 -7.03
N MET A 390 -7.21 30.96 -6.78
CA MET A 390 -7.27 32.41 -6.53
C MET A 390 -6.18 33.13 -7.33
N ASN A 391 -6.52 34.23 -7.98
CA ASN A 391 -5.56 35.08 -8.72
C ASN A 391 -4.68 34.34 -9.76
N GLY A 392 -5.12 33.18 -10.26
CA GLY A 392 -4.37 32.35 -11.21
C GLY A 392 -3.45 31.31 -10.59
N THR A 393 -3.46 31.14 -9.26
CA THR A 393 -2.72 30.08 -8.55
C THR A 393 -3.64 29.19 -7.70
N VAL A 394 -3.15 28.01 -7.33
CA VAL A 394 -3.65 27.20 -6.22
C VAL A 394 -2.51 27.10 -5.22
N ARG A 395 -2.74 27.54 -3.98
CA ARG A 395 -1.72 27.53 -2.92
C ARG A 395 -2.25 26.72 -1.73
N PHE A 396 -1.51 25.69 -1.36
CA PHE A 396 -1.65 24.96 -0.13
C PHE A 396 -0.71 25.58 0.91
N ASP A 397 -1.27 26.24 1.92
CA ASP A 397 -0.55 26.94 2.99
C ASP A 397 -1.17 26.75 4.37
N LYS A 398 -2.14 25.82 4.51
CA LYS A 398 -2.82 25.45 5.76
C LYS A 398 -3.00 23.94 5.91
N PRO A 399 -1.95 23.10 5.70
CA PRO A 399 -2.06 21.66 5.91
C PRO A 399 -2.38 21.32 7.37
N VAL A 400 -3.16 20.27 7.57
CA VAL A 400 -3.51 19.71 8.88
C VAL A 400 -2.24 19.32 9.62
N GLY A 401 -2.08 19.81 10.85
CA GLY A 401 -0.86 19.62 11.65
C GLY A 401 0.28 20.60 11.35
N GLY A 402 0.10 21.52 10.39
CA GLY A 402 1.10 22.52 9.99
C GLY A 402 2.06 22.07 8.88
N GLY A 403 2.00 20.80 8.47
CA GLY A 403 2.80 20.24 7.38
C GLY A 403 2.88 18.72 7.45
N PHE A 404 3.66 18.12 6.56
CA PHE A 404 3.99 16.69 6.60
C PHE A 404 5.49 16.48 6.76
N VAL A 405 5.91 15.65 7.71
CA VAL A 405 7.35 15.37 7.93
C VAL A 405 7.86 14.41 6.88
N ILE A 406 8.86 14.83 6.13
CA ILE A 406 9.66 14.02 5.22
C ILE A 406 10.83 13.42 6.02
N PRO A 407 10.86 12.10 6.28
CA PRO A 407 11.98 11.49 6.98
C PRO A 407 13.21 11.35 6.09
N VAL A 408 14.40 11.37 6.68
CA VAL A 408 15.63 10.92 5.99
C VAL A 408 15.48 9.43 5.58
N ASP A 409 16.13 9.06 4.47
CA ASP A 409 16.07 7.74 3.84
C ASP A 409 14.65 7.31 3.36
N LYS A 410 13.68 8.23 3.34
CA LYS A 410 12.34 8.02 2.78
C LYS A 410 12.09 8.89 1.55
N SER A 411 11.24 8.35 0.67
CA SER A 411 10.66 9.06 -0.46
C SER A 411 9.17 9.12 -0.23
N VAL A 412 8.62 10.32 -0.14
CA VAL A 412 7.21 10.56 0.17
C VAL A 412 6.50 11.02 -1.09
N ARG A 413 5.44 10.32 -1.49
CA ARG A 413 4.63 10.68 -2.67
C ARG A 413 3.53 11.67 -2.26
N PHE A 414 3.33 12.68 -3.09
CA PHE A 414 2.25 13.66 -2.97
C PHE A 414 1.49 13.79 -4.28
N GLU A 415 0.18 14.03 -4.18
CA GLU A 415 -0.70 14.21 -5.35
C GLU A 415 -1.63 15.42 -5.15
N VAL A 416 -1.98 16.09 -6.25
CA VAL A 416 -2.96 17.17 -6.26
C VAL A 416 -4.19 16.70 -7.01
N HIS A 417 -5.27 16.44 -6.27
CA HIS A 417 -6.56 16.05 -6.82
C HIS A 417 -7.52 17.24 -6.88
N THR A 418 -8.49 17.20 -7.78
CA THR A 418 -9.49 18.26 -7.95
C THR A 418 -10.85 17.70 -8.35
N ASP A 419 -11.90 18.51 -8.23
CA ASP A 419 -13.17 18.27 -8.92
C ASP A 419 -13.23 19.14 -10.18
N ILE A 420 -13.61 18.58 -11.33
CA ILE A 420 -13.88 19.39 -12.52
C ILE A 420 -15.12 20.26 -12.27
N ALA A 421 -15.06 21.52 -12.70
CA ALA A 421 -16.10 22.51 -12.45
C ALA A 421 -17.41 22.18 -13.22
N PRO A 422 -18.59 22.61 -12.72
CA PRO A 422 -19.85 22.50 -13.44
C PRO A 422 -19.91 23.41 -14.68
N SER A 423 -19.06 24.44 -14.73
CA SER A 423 -18.91 25.37 -15.85
C SER A 423 -17.44 25.44 -16.23
N LEU A 424 -17.14 25.32 -17.52
CA LEU A 424 -15.80 25.44 -18.08
C LEU A 424 -15.63 26.83 -18.70
N VAL A 425 -14.39 27.34 -18.75
CA VAL A 425 -14.07 28.61 -19.39
C VAL A 425 -14.01 28.43 -20.92
N PRO A 426 -14.89 29.08 -21.71
CA PRO A 426 -14.97 28.86 -23.15
C PRO A 426 -13.66 29.19 -23.89
N GLY A 427 -13.24 28.31 -24.79
CA GLY A 427 -11.97 28.40 -25.53
C GLY A 427 -10.72 28.16 -24.67
N GLN A 428 -10.89 27.65 -23.45
CA GLN A 428 -9.81 27.29 -22.52
C GLN A 428 -10.04 25.92 -21.86
N GLU A 429 -10.72 25.00 -22.54
CA GLU A 429 -11.14 23.66 -22.09
C GLU A 429 -9.98 22.64 -21.99
N MET A 430 -8.81 23.11 -21.56
CA MET A 430 -7.70 22.27 -21.12
C MET A 430 -7.40 22.53 -19.64
N LEU A 431 -6.69 21.60 -19.01
CA LEU A 431 -6.10 21.80 -17.69
C LEU A 431 -4.84 20.95 -17.53
N GLN A 432 -3.69 21.61 -17.41
CA GLN A 432 -2.42 20.99 -17.00
C GLN A 432 -1.88 21.79 -15.82
N LEU A 433 -1.57 21.11 -14.71
CA LEU A 433 -1.02 21.74 -13.51
C LEU A 433 0.52 21.70 -13.53
N ALA A 434 1.15 22.75 -13.01
CA ALA A 434 2.58 22.83 -12.77
C ALA A 434 2.88 23.59 -11.48
N PHE A 435 4.07 23.38 -10.89
CA PHE A 435 4.57 24.25 -9.82
C PHE A 435 4.73 25.70 -10.30
N ASP A 436 4.46 26.68 -9.44
CA ASP A 436 4.64 28.10 -9.76
C ASP A 436 6.11 28.54 -9.65
N THR A 437 6.94 28.10 -10.60
CA THR A 437 8.39 28.36 -10.62
C THR A 437 8.79 29.84 -10.78
N LYS A 438 7.81 30.76 -10.83
CA LYS A 438 8.01 32.22 -10.81
C LYS A 438 7.92 32.82 -9.41
N ALA A 439 7.23 32.15 -8.48
CA ALA A 439 7.24 32.53 -7.07
C ALA A 439 8.54 32.08 -6.41
N SER A 440 9.03 32.83 -5.40
CA SER A 440 10.26 32.48 -4.68
C SER A 440 10.07 31.38 -3.62
N ASP A 441 8.81 31.06 -3.30
CA ASP A 441 8.37 30.24 -2.17
C ASP A 441 7.34 29.18 -2.58
N TYR A 442 7.34 28.75 -3.86
CA TYR A 442 6.36 27.79 -4.38
C TYR A 442 6.45 26.38 -3.76
N ILE A 443 7.52 26.13 -3.00
CA ILE A 443 7.61 25.05 -2.01
C ILE A 443 8.10 25.68 -0.71
N GLN A 444 7.42 25.40 0.39
CA GLN A 444 7.76 25.86 1.74
C GLN A 444 8.05 24.66 2.63
N ALA A 445 9.16 24.72 3.36
CA ALA A 445 9.61 23.63 4.22
C ALA A 445 10.47 24.15 5.39
N GLU A 446 10.55 23.39 6.49
CA GLU A 446 11.24 23.75 7.73
C GLU A 446 12.07 22.58 8.30
N ASP A 447 13.24 22.86 8.89
CA ASP A 447 14.02 21.86 9.65
C ASP A 447 13.28 21.50 10.95
N VAL A 448 12.90 20.21 11.10
CA VAL A 448 12.01 19.72 12.17
C VAL A 448 12.56 19.96 13.59
N ASN A 449 13.88 20.12 13.73
CA ASN A 449 14.54 20.27 15.03
C ASN A 449 14.68 21.73 15.46
N THR A 450 14.58 22.67 14.50
CA THR A 450 14.85 24.09 14.73
C THR A 450 13.65 25.00 14.44
N GLY A 451 12.67 24.54 13.66
CA GLY A 451 11.59 25.39 13.14
C GLY A 451 12.10 26.50 12.20
N GLY A 452 13.31 26.33 11.66
CA GLY A 452 13.91 27.27 10.72
C GLY A 452 13.48 26.93 9.29
N PRO A 453 12.98 27.89 8.49
CA PRO A 453 12.62 27.62 7.10
C PRO A 453 13.86 27.28 6.26
N LEU A 454 13.67 26.36 5.32
CA LEU A 454 14.59 26.15 4.21
C LEU A 454 14.52 27.37 3.27
N VAL A 455 15.67 27.76 2.72
CA VAL A 455 15.90 29.04 2.06
C VAL A 455 16.34 28.82 0.62
N GLY A 456 15.55 29.37 -0.30
CA GLY A 456 15.84 29.35 -1.74
C GLY A 456 15.48 28.02 -2.40
N ILE A 457 15.11 28.11 -3.68
CA ILE A 457 14.71 26.96 -4.50
C ILE A 457 15.61 26.89 -5.74
N LYS A 458 16.06 25.69 -6.06
CA LYS A 458 16.91 25.37 -7.21
C LYS A 458 16.12 24.50 -8.20
N THR A 459 15.46 25.15 -9.15
CA THR A 459 14.59 24.52 -10.16
C THR A 459 15.40 24.13 -11.40
N ASP A 460 15.36 22.86 -11.81
CA ASP A 460 15.96 22.34 -13.04
C ASP A 460 17.43 22.76 -13.25
N GLY A 461 18.18 22.73 -12.14
CA GLY A 461 19.59 23.12 -12.08
C GLY A 461 19.85 24.63 -11.93
N GLN A 462 18.85 25.49 -12.16
CA GLN A 462 18.92 26.94 -12.02
C GLN A 462 18.62 27.39 -10.59
N GLY A 463 19.17 28.54 -10.19
CA GLY A 463 18.99 29.08 -8.83
C GLY A 463 19.91 28.44 -7.79
N SER A 464 19.60 28.66 -6.52
CA SER A 464 20.39 28.18 -5.37
C SER A 464 19.52 28.18 -4.11
N GLY A 465 19.73 27.21 -3.22
CA GLY A 465 19.01 27.08 -1.96
C GLY A 465 19.05 25.66 -1.40
N ASP A 466 18.27 25.42 -0.35
CA ASP A 466 18.17 24.11 0.33
C ASP A 466 17.13 23.16 -0.29
N ILE A 467 16.32 23.67 -1.24
CA ILE A 467 15.26 22.93 -1.92
C ILE A 467 15.68 22.72 -3.39
N THR A 468 15.97 21.49 -3.82
CA THR A 468 16.11 21.16 -5.25
C THR A 468 14.75 20.76 -5.82
N VAL A 469 14.41 21.22 -7.02
CA VAL A 469 13.21 20.77 -7.74
C VAL A 469 13.58 20.36 -9.16
N VAL A 470 13.17 19.16 -9.56
CA VAL A 470 13.22 18.68 -10.95
C VAL A 470 11.80 18.62 -11.49
N THR A 471 11.52 19.40 -12.52
CA THR A 471 10.19 19.47 -13.14
C THR A 471 10.10 18.59 -14.38
N THR A 472 8.86 18.24 -14.74
CA THR A 472 8.48 17.53 -15.97
C THR A 472 7.00 17.85 -16.18
N PRO A 473 6.51 18.00 -17.43
CA PRO A 473 5.09 18.25 -17.67
C PRO A 473 4.22 17.13 -17.06
N SER A 474 3.18 17.53 -16.34
CA SER A 474 2.11 16.62 -15.90
C SER A 474 1.16 16.31 -17.06
N ILE A 475 0.16 15.46 -16.81
CA ILE A 475 -0.90 15.16 -17.77
C ILE A 475 -1.71 16.42 -18.12
N THR A 476 -1.98 16.65 -19.41
CA THR A 476 -2.97 17.63 -19.86
C THR A 476 -4.34 16.97 -19.95
N TYR A 477 -5.30 17.39 -19.13
CA TYR A 477 -6.70 17.02 -19.34
C TYR A 477 -7.32 17.90 -20.43
N MET A 478 -7.92 17.26 -21.43
CA MET A 478 -8.93 17.89 -22.29
C MET A 478 -10.28 17.80 -21.58
N LEU A 479 -11.02 18.90 -21.50
CA LEU A 479 -12.23 18.98 -20.68
C LEU A 479 -13.48 18.97 -21.56
N LYS A 480 -14.38 18.03 -21.31
CA LYS A 480 -15.64 17.83 -22.04
C LYS A 480 -16.85 18.20 -21.20
N SER A 481 -17.97 18.49 -21.86
CA SER A 481 -19.24 18.76 -21.18
C SER A 481 -19.75 17.52 -20.44
N ASN A 482 -20.00 16.42 -21.15
CA ASN A 482 -20.31 15.11 -20.61
C ASN A 482 -19.55 14.04 -21.42
N GLY A 483 -19.69 12.76 -21.05
CA GLY A 483 -19.50 11.67 -22.01
C GLY A 483 -20.63 11.58 -23.03
N SER A 484 -20.41 10.76 -24.07
CA SER A 484 -21.41 10.45 -25.11
C SER A 484 -21.66 8.95 -25.19
N LEU A 485 -22.82 8.56 -25.72
CA LEU A 485 -23.22 7.16 -25.92
C LEU A 485 -23.62 6.93 -27.38
N TYR A 486 -22.95 5.98 -28.03
CA TYR A 486 -23.28 5.50 -29.36
C TYR A 486 -24.03 4.18 -29.24
N VAL A 487 -25.22 4.10 -29.85
CA VAL A 487 -26.05 2.88 -29.90
C VAL A 487 -26.22 2.49 -31.36
N GLN A 488 -25.81 1.27 -31.71
CA GLN A 488 -25.84 0.77 -33.09
C GLN A 488 -26.52 -0.58 -33.20
N LYS A 489 -26.90 -0.97 -34.42
CA LYS A 489 -27.23 -2.36 -34.73
C LYS A 489 -25.96 -3.20 -34.65
N ASP A 490 -26.03 -4.35 -34.00
CA ASP A 490 -24.91 -5.29 -33.98
C ASP A 490 -24.60 -5.82 -35.39
N THR A 491 -23.32 -6.10 -35.66
CA THR A 491 -22.84 -6.63 -36.95
C THR A 491 -23.13 -8.12 -37.09
N VAL A 492 -23.36 -8.84 -35.99
CA VAL A 492 -23.85 -10.22 -36.00
C VAL A 492 -25.29 -10.26 -36.53
N PRO A 493 -25.55 -10.89 -37.69
CA PRO A 493 -26.85 -10.85 -38.33
C PRO A 493 -27.88 -11.72 -37.59
N VAL A 494 -28.93 -11.09 -37.10
CA VAL A 494 -30.17 -11.78 -36.71
C VAL A 494 -30.86 -12.31 -37.97
N ARG A 495 -31.32 -13.56 -37.94
CA ARG A 495 -32.12 -14.21 -39.01
C ARG A 495 -33.60 -14.30 -38.63
N SER A 496 -34.50 -14.55 -39.59
CA SER A 496 -35.91 -14.70 -39.23
C SER A 496 -36.13 -15.92 -38.33
N HIS A 497 -37.09 -15.80 -37.41
CA HIS A 497 -37.43 -16.84 -36.43
C HIS A 497 -38.93 -17.14 -36.45
N GLN A 498 -39.28 -18.41 -36.27
CA GLN A 498 -40.61 -18.86 -35.89
C GLN A 498 -40.72 -18.79 -34.36
N LEU A 499 -41.34 -17.72 -33.88
CA LEU A 499 -41.51 -17.41 -32.47
C LEU A 499 -42.68 -18.22 -31.91
N LEU A 500 -42.37 -19.27 -31.14
CA LEU A 500 -43.37 -20.15 -30.55
C LEU A 500 -44.14 -19.44 -29.43
N ALA A 501 -45.47 -19.38 -29.56
CA ALA A 501 -46.34 -18.81 -28.54
C ALA A 501 -46.22 -19.55 -27.19
N GLY A 502 -46.32 -18.81 -26.09
CA GLY A 502 -46.13 -19.27 -24.71
C GLY A 502 -44.66 -19.39 -24.25
N ALA A 503 -43.69 -19.35 -25.16
CA ALA A 503 -42.26 -19.51 -24.87
C ALA A 503 -41.49 -18.17 -24.80
N THR A 504 -40.23 -18.21 -24.34
CA THR A 504 -39.24 -17.17 -24.69
C THR A 504 -38.60 -17.58 -26.02
N GLY A 505 -38.52 -16.66 -26.99
CA GLY A 505 -37.90 -16.88 -28.30
C GLY A 505 -36.43 -16.48 -28.35
N ASP A 506 -35.79 -16.71 -29.49
CA ASP A 506 -34.44 -16.24 -29.79
C ASP A 506 -34.39 -14.71 -30.02
N GLU A 507 -33.19 -14.14 -30.14
CA GLU A 507 -33.03 -12.71 -30.35
C GLU A 507 -33.72 -12.19 -31.62
N VAL A 508 -34.51 -11.12 -31.46
CA VAL A 508 -35.17 -10.41 -32.58
C VAL A 508 -34.48 -9.09 -32.94
N LEU A 509 -33.62 -8.61 -32.05
CA LEU A 509 -32.74 -7.46 -32.28
C LEU A 509 -31.47 -7.63 -31.45
N ARG A 510 -30.33 -7.24 -32.04
CA ARG A 510 -29.04 -7.18 -31.38
C ARG A 510 -28.49 -5.77 -31.53
N LEU A 511 -27.99 -5.21 -30.43
CA LEU A 511 -27.51 -3.84 -30.34
C LEU A 511 -26.07 -3.82 -29.82
N THR A 512 -25.31 -2.83 -30.26
CA THR A 512 -24.01 -2.45 -29.70
C THR A 512 -24.16 -1.12 -29.00
N PHE A 513 -23.61 -1.00 -27.80
CA PHE A 513 -23.50 0.24 -27.03
C PHE A 513 -22.01 0.54 -26.80
N HIS A 514 -21.56 1.76 -27.07
CA HIS A 514 -20.18 2.21 -26.87
C HIS A 514 -20.18 3.61 -26.26
N ALA A 515 -19.42 3.84 -25.19
CA ALA A 515 -19.40 5.11 -24.47
C ALA A 515 -18.06 5.84 -24.62
N GLU A 516 -18.10 7.14 -24.87
CA GLU A 516 -16.91 8.00 -25.01
C GLU A 516 -16.72 8.99 -23.86
N TYR A 517 -15.45 9.35 -23.64
CA TYR A 517 -14.91 10.23 -22.58
C TYR A 517 -15.12 9.76 -21.13
N GLU A 518 -16.27 9.19 -20.78
CA GLU A 518 -16.54 8.51 -19.51
C GLU A 518 -17.42 7.26 -19.73
N ALA A 519 -17.62 6.45 -18.69
CA ALA A 519 -18.53 5.30 -18.75
C ALA A 519 -19.99 5.75 -18.62
N ALA A 520 -20.91 5.15 -19.40
CA ALA A 520 -22.33 5.52 -19.43
C ALA A 520 -23.19 4.52 -18.64
N ASP A 521 -23.97 5.02 -17.69
CA ASP A 521 -25.04 4.30 -16.99
C ASP A 521 -26.36 4.48 -17.77
N VAL A 522 -26.83 3.42 -18.43
CA VAL A 522 -28.04 3.46 -19.26
C VAL A 522 -29.27 3.21 -18.37
N THR A 523 -30.17 4.19 -18.32
CA THR A 523 -31.30 4.22 -17.38
C THR A 523 -32.63 3.83 -18.03
N LYS A 524 -32.76 3.99 -19.36
CA LYS A 524 -33.98 3.61 -20.10
C LYS A 524 -33.66 3.17 -21.54
N ILE A 525 -34.33 2.12 -22.03
CA ILE A 525 -34.30 1.71 -23.45
C ILE A 525 -35.74 1.53 -23.96
N HIS A 526 -36.01 2.07 -25.15
CA HIS A 526 -37.29 1.99 -25.86
C HIS A 526 -37.22 1.08 -27.08
N LEU A 527 -38.09 0.08 -27.08
CA LEU A 527 -38.22 -0.93 -28.14
C LEU A 527 -39.60 -0.78 -28.81
N SER A 528 -39.64 -0.06 -29.92
CA SER A 528 -40.87 0.30 -30.61
C SER A 528 -41.24 -0.76 -31.66
N PRO A 529 -42.47 -1.27 -31.72
CA PRO A 529 -42.88 -2.23 -32.74
C PRO A 529 -43.24 -1.56 -34.06
N GLU A 530 -42.63 -1.99 -35.16
CA GLU A 530 -43.01 -1.50 -36.49
C GLU A 530 -44.44 -1.95 -36.82
N GLY A 531 -45.30 -1.02 -37.24
CA GLY A 531 -46.69 -1.32 -37.65
C GLY A 531 -47.57 -1.98 -36.58
N GLY A 532 -47.22 -1.88 -35.29
CA GLY A 532 -47.93 -2.56 -34.20
C GLY A 532 -47.64 -4.07 -34.10
N SER A 533 -46.54 -4.55 -34.68
CA SER A 533 -46.15 -5.96 -34.75
C SER A 533 -45.76 -6.65 -33.42
N ALA A 534 -46.12 -6.12 -32.24
CA ALA A 534 -45.82 -6.77 -30.96
C ALA A 534 -47.05 -7.24 -30.15
N GLN A 535 -48.24 -7.29 -30.77
CA GLN A 535 -49.50 -7.68 -30.10
C GLN A 535 -49.40 -9.02 -29.30
N SER A 536 -48.69 -10.01 -29.85
CA SER A 536 -48.51 -11.35 -29.24
C SER A 536 -47.28 -11.47 -28.31
N VAL A 537 -46.50 -10.40 -28.16
CA VAL A 537 -45.39 -10.33 -27.19
C VAL A 537 -45.95 -9.91 -25.83
N ASP A 538 -45.54 -10.58 -24.76
CA ASP A 538 -45.81 -10.18 -23.38
C ASP A 538 -44.87 -9.04 -22.97
N ARG A 539 -43.57 -9.29 -23.18
CA ARG A 539 -42.44 -8.43 -22.83
C ARG A 539 -41.22 -8.79 -23.67
N PHE A 540 -40.22 -7.92 -23.70
CA PHE A 540 -38.88 -8.29 -24.16
C PHE A 540 -37.93 -8.44 -22.97
N GLU A 541 -37.08 -9.45 -23.02
CA GLU A 541 -36.07 -9.79 -22.02
C GLU A 541 -34.71 -9.42 -22.62
N LEU A 542 -33.95 -8.55 -21.94
CA LEU A 542 -32.70 -7.96 -22.43
C LEU A 542 -31.52 -8.68 -21.78
N TYR A 543 -30.63 -9.23 -22.60
CA TYR A 543 -29.47 -10.02 -22.18
C TYR A 543 -28.18 -9.33 -22.61
N LEU A 544 -27.12 -9.42 -21.79
CA LEU A 544 -25.76 -9.19 -22.27
C LEU A 544 -25.32 -10.41 -23.08
N GLU A 545 -24.40 -10.24 -24.03
CA GLU A 545 -23.86 -11.38 -24.78
C GLU A 545 -23.22 -12.42 -23.85
N GLY A 546 -23.53 -13.70 -24.07
CA GLY A 546 -23.11 -14.82 -23.23
C GLY A 546 -23.88 -14.99 -21.91
N ALA A 547 -24.76 -14.05 -21.52
CA ALA A 547 -25.53 -14.16 -20.28
C ALA A 547 -26.68 -15.18 -20.40
N LEU A 548 -26.87 -16.00 -19.37
CA LEU A 548 -27.97 -16.99 -19.30
C LEU A 548 -29.27 -16.42 -18.73
N THR A 549 -29.22 -15.25 -18.11
CA THR A 549 -30.35 -14.54 -17.50
C THR A 549 -30.43 -13.11 -18.02
N PRO A 550 -31.63 -12.55 -18.24
CA PRO A 550 -31.75 -11.17 -18.67
C PRO A 550 -31.31 -10.22 -17.54
N PHE A 551 -30.63 -9.14 -17.89
CA PHE A 551 -30.32 -8.06 -16.94
C PHE A 551 -31.51 -7.13 -16.74
N ALA A 552 -32.31 -6.90 -17.79
CA ALA A 552 -33.48 -6.01 -17.76
C ALA A 552 -34.68 -6.58 -18.55
N THR A 553 -35.84 -5.95 -18.42
CA THR A 553 -37.10 -6.38 -19.04
C THR A 553 -37.87 -5.17 -19.53
N ALA A 554 -38.23 -5.16 -20.81
CA ALA A 554 -39.04 -4.12 -21.44
C ALA A 554 -40.52 -4.52 -21.51
N THR A 555 -41.43 -3.66 -21.06
CA THR A 555 -42.88 -3.88 -21.11
C THR A 555 -43.61 -2.63 -21.58
N VAL A 556 -44.80 -2.78 -22.17
CA VAL A 556 -45.66 -1.62 -22.53
C VAL A 556 -46.13 -0.86 -21.28
N GLY A 557 -46.33 -1.57 -20.16
CA GLY A 557 -46.65 -0.93 -18.87
C GLY A 557 -45.50 -0.07 -18.31
N GLY A 558 -44.25 -0.46 -18.60
CA GLY A 558 -43.06 0.31 -18.23
C GLY A 558 -42.94 1.65 -18.95
N THR A 559 -43.63 1.83 -20.08
CA THR A 559 -43.63 3.08 -20.85
C THR A 559 -44.43 4.20 -20.17
N GLY A 560 -45.39 3.85 -19.30
CA GLY A 560 -46.12 4.82 -18.49
C GLY A 560 -46.77 5.92 -19.32
N SER A 561 -46.17 7.12 -19.28
CA SER A 561 -46.58 8.31 -20.03
C SER A 561 -45.44 8.94 -20.86
N ASP A 562 -44.43 8.16 -21.22
CA ASP A 562 -43.31 8.63 -22.06
C ASP A 562 -43.79 9.04 -23.47
N ASP A 563 -43.27 10.14 -24.03
CA ASP A 563 -43.55 10.61 -25.40
C ASP A 563 -42.84 9.75 -26.45
N VAL A 564 -43.40 8.56 -26.71
CA VAL A 564 -42.87 7.55 -27.64
C VAL A 564 -43.99 6.88 -28.45
N PRO A 565 -43.69 6.20 -29.57
CA PRO A 565 -44.70 5.56 -30.42
C PRO A 565 -45.64 4.59 -29.65
N PRO A 566 -46.96 4.57 -29.92
CA PRO A 566 -47.90 3.70 -29.21
C PRO A 566 -47.54 2.21 -29.30
N GLY A 567 -47.58 1.52 -28.16
CA GLY A 567 -47.21 0.11 -28.05
C GLY A 567 -45.70 -0.16 -27.98
N THR A 568 -44.86 0.87 -27.81
CA THR A 568 -43.46 0.73 -27.39
C THR A 568 -43.35 -0.07 -26.10
N PHE A 569 -42.24 -0.81 -25.96
CA PHE A 569 -41.89 -1.54 -24.75
C PHE A 569 -40.69 -0.84 -24.10
N THR A 570 -40.82 -0.43 -22.85
CA THR A 570 -39.77 0.29 -22.11
C THR A 570 -39.10 -0.60 -21.08
N ALA A 571 -37.78 -0.74 -21.18
CA ALA A 571 -36.94 -1.23 -20.08
C ALA A 571 -36.47 -0.03 -19.24
N ASN A 572 -37.08 0.18 -18.09
CA ASN A 572 -36.55 1.08 -17.05
C ASN A 572 -35.50 0.33 -16.23
N MET A 573 -34.39 1.00 -15.93
CA MET A 573 -33.23 0.38 -15.28
C MET A 573 -32.85 1.11 -13.98
N GLN A 574 -32.41 0.33 -13.02
CA GLN A 574 -31.76 0.80 -11.79
C GLN A 574 -30.37 1.35 -12.12
N SER A 575 -29.86 2.19 -11.22
CA SER A 575 -28.49 2.73 -11.29
C SER A 575 -27.45 1.62 -11.51
N GLN A 576 -26.67 1.72 -12.59
CA GLN A 576 -25.60 0.80 -12.99
C GLN A 576 -26.07 -0.61 -13.40
N GLN A 577 -27.36 -0.80 -13.72
CA GLN A 577 -27.90 -2.08 -14.22
C GLN A 577 -27.47 -2.39 -15.67
N LEU A 578 -27.16 -1.38 -16.47
CA LEU A 578 -26.46 -1.49 -17.75
C LEU A 578 -25.38 -0.41 -17.82
N LEU A 579 -24.14 -0.79 -17.49
CA LEU A 579 -22.97 0.08 -17.54
C LEU A 579 -22.17 -0.19 -18.83
N ILE A 580 -21.89 0.87 -19.58
CA ILE A 580 -21.07 0.86 -20.80
C ILE A 580 -19.71 1.50 -20.46
N PRO A 581 -18.59 0.76 -20.43
CA PRO A 581 -17.29 1.32 -20.08
C PRO A 581 -16.77 2.31 -21.14
N LYS A 582 -15.99 3.32 -20.70
CA LYS A 582 -15.28 4.28 -21.58
C LYS A 582 -14.44 3.50 -22.61
N GLY A 583 -14.70 3.71 -23.89
CA GLY A 583 -13.97 3.10 -24.99
C GLY A 583 -14.22 1.60 -25.21
N GLN A 584 -15.36 1.05 -24.76
CA GLN A 584 -15.68 -0.38 -24.91
C GLN A 584 -17.10 -0.66 -25.44
N ASP A 585 -17.14 -1.58 -26.42
CA ASP A 585 -18.35 -2.21 -26.95
C ASP A 585 -19.02 -3.11 -25.90
N VAL A 586 -20.33 -2.89 -25.68
CA VAL A 586 -21.21 -3.81 -24.93
C VAL A 586 -22.36 -4.25 -25.84
N LYS A 587 -22.54 -5.57 -25.96
CA LYS A 587 -23.58 -6.17 -26.82
C LYS A 587 -24.84 -6.51 -26.02
N VAL A 588 -25.99 -6.03 -26.49
CA VAL A 588 -27.32 -6.26 -25.89
C VAL A 588 -28.22 -7.04 -26.85
N LEU A 589 -28.68 -8.20 -26.41
CA LEU A 589 -29.57 -9.10 -27.14
C LEU A 589 -31.00 -8.93 -26.63
N VAL A 590 -31.96 -8.69 -27.54
CA VAL A 590 -33.38 -8.49 -27.22
C VAL A 590 -34.15 -9.76 -27.58
N LYS A 591 -34.63 -10.50 -26.57
CA LYS A 591 -35.40 -11.74 -26.75
C LYS A 591 -36.88 -11.54 -26.41
N PRO A 592 -37.85 -12.00 -27.21
CA PRO A 592 -39.28 -11.85 -26.90
C PRO A 592 -39.74 -12.94 -25.94
N ARG A 593 -40.53 -12.58 -24.93
CA ARG A 593 -41.44 -13.52 -24.28
C ARG A 593 -42.79 -13.45 -24.98
N LEU A 594 -43.27 -14.58 -25.50
CA LEU A 594 -44.54 -14.65 -26.20
C LEU A 594 -45.66 -15.03 -25.23
N LYS A 595 -46.83 -14.40 -25.41
CA LYS A 595 -48.11 -14.83 -24.84
C LYS A 595 -48.46 -16.23 -25.34
N SER A 596 -49.25 -17.01 -24.59
CA SER A 596 -49.93 -18.18 -25.17
C SER A 596 -51.10 -17.76 -26.05
N ASP A 597 -51.67 -18.69 -26.80
CA ASP A 597 -52.93 -18.50 -27.54
C ASP A 597 -54.14 -18.20 -26.62
N VAL A 598 -54.16 -18.77 -25.41
CA VAL A 598 -55.09 -18.46 -24.31
C VAL A 598 -54.92 -17.01 -23.89
N ASP A 599 -53.69 -16.55 -23.69
CA ASP A 599 -53.33 -15.16 -23.31
C ASP A 599 -53.45 -14.15 -24.48
N GLY A 600 -53.94 -14.57 -25.64
CA GLY A 600 -54.22 -13.69 -26.78
C GLY A 600 -53.07 -13.50 -27.78
N ALA A 601 -52.14 -14.45 -27.87
CA ALA A 601 -51.28 -14.55 -29.06
C ALA A 601 -52.10 -14.80 -30.34
N VAL A 602 -51.57 -14.42 -31.50
CA VAL A 602 -52.24 -14.51 -32.80
C VAL A 602 -51.29 -15.06 -33.86
N ILE A 603 -51.67 -16.19 -34.48
CA ILE A 603 -50.81 -16.94 -35.39
C ILE A 603 -50.45 -16.17 -36.67
N GLY A 604 -49.17 -16.22 -37.04
CA GLY A 604 -48.60 -15.57 -38.21
C GLY A 604 -48.70 -14.04 -38.18
N LYS A 605 -48.79 -13.43 -37.01
CA LYS A 605 -48.40 -12.01 -36.84
C LYS A 605 -46.87 -11.93 -36.99
N ALA A 606 -46.43 -10.86 -37.65
CA ALA A 606 -45.02 -10.49 -37.61
C ALA A 606 -44.64 -10.00 -36.21
N VAL A 607 -43.35 -10.09 -35.86
CA VAL A 607 -42.68 -9.30 -34.81
C VAL A 607 -41.48 -8.61 -35.46
N LYS A 608 -41.43 -7.28 -35.39
CA LYS A 608 -40.32 -6.46 -35.91
C LYS A 608 -40.16 -5.20 -35.08
N LEU A 609 -38.96 -4.99 -34.54
CA LEU A 609 -38.64 -3.86 -33.66
C LEU A 609 -37.85 -2.76 -34.39
N PHE A 610 -37.94 -1.54 -33.86
CA PHE A 610 -37.00 -0.46 -34.12
C PHE A 610 -36.66 0.31 -32.83
N LEU A 611 -35.49 0.96 -32.82
CA LEU A 611 -35.20 2.09 -31.92
C LEU A 611 -35.44 3.36 -32.72
N SER A 612 -36.17 4.33 -32.16
CA SER A 612 -36.48 5.59 -32.84
C SER A 612 -35.21 6.43 -33.09
N GLU A 613 -35.25 7.21 -34.14
CA GLU A 613 -34.29 8.29 -34.44
C GLU A 613 -34.53 9.54 -33.56
N ASP A 614 -35.66 9.61 -32.85
CA ASP A 614 -35.99 10.71 -31.93
C ASP A 614 -34.88 10.95 -30.87
N PRO A 615 -34.40 12.20 -30.72
CA PRO A 615 -33.47 12.56 -29.65
C PRO A 615 -34.17 12.69 -28.29
N VAL A 616 -33.39 12.63 -27.23
CA VAL A 616 -33.83 12.89 -25.84
C VAL A 616 -33.99 14.40 -25.63
N ILE A 617 -35.23 14.89 -25.75
CA ILE A 617 -35.54 16.33 -25.61
C ILE A 617 -35.68 16.74 -24.13
N ASP A 618 -36.36 15.93 -23.32
CA ASP A 618 -36.55 16.17 -21.89
C ASP A 618 -36.74 14.83 -21.14
N ALA A 619 -35.92 14.60 -20.12
CA ALA A 619 -35.98 13.43 -19.25
C ALA A 619 -37.33 13.31 -18.50
N ALA A 620 -38.05 14.41 -18.27
CA ALA A 620 -39.38 14.39 -17.67
C ALA A 620 -40.50 13.98 -18.66
N THR A 621 -40.29 14.15 -19.97
CA THR A 621 -41.19 13.62 -21.01
C THR A 621 -40.87 12.19 -21.42
N GLY A 622 -39.68 11.70 -21.09
CA GLY A 622 -39.21 10.36 -21.47
C GLY A 622 -38.95 10.16 -22.97
N ARG A 623 -39.09 11.20 -23.80
CA ARG A 623 -38.84 11.12 -25.25
C ARG A 623 -37.42 10.63 -25.57
N GLY A 624 -37.28 9.94 -26.69
CA GLY A 624 -36.00 9.47 -27.23
C GLY A 624 -35.77 7.97 -26.99
N ALA A 625 -34.99 7.33 -27.85
CA ALA A 625 -34.92 5.86 -27.87
C ALA A 625 -34.11 5.23 -26.72
N VAL A 626 -33.10 5.94 -26.20
CA VAL A 626 -32.23 5.48 -25.11
C VAL A 626 -31.91 6.67 -24.21
N HIS A 627 -32.02 6.48 -22.89
CA HIS A 627 -31.62 7.48 -21.89
C HIS A 627 -30.42 6.95 -21.12
N ALA A 628 -29.41 7.79 -20.95
CA ALA A 628 -28.18 7.46 -20.22
C ALA A 628 -27.62 8.69 -19.51
N ARG A 629 -26.69 8.43 -18.58
CA ARG A 629 -25.95 9.45 -17.83
C ARG A 629 -24.51 9.02 -17.62
N GLY A 630 -23.63 9.98 -17.41
CA GLY A 630 -22.23 9.72 -17.11
C GLY A 630 -22.05 9.14 -15.71
N LEU A 631 -21.28 8.06 -15.58
CA LEU A 631 -20.96 7.46 -14.28
C LEU A 631 -20.06 8.39 -13.43
N SER A 632 -19.18 9.16 -14.07
CA SER A 632 -18.19 10.01 -13.41
C SER A 632 -18.70 11.44 -13.22
N SER A 633 -19.44 11.99 -14.20
CA SER A 633 -20.08 13.30 -14.10
C SER A 633 -21.38 13.27 -13.28
N SER A 634 -22.11 12.15 -13.29
CA SER A 634 -23.53 12.06 -12.90
C SER A 634 -24.48 12.95 -13.74
N ASN A 635 -24.01 13.50 -14.86
CA ASN A 635 -24.82 14.31 -15.77
C ASN A 635 -25.61 13.40 -16.72
N ASN A 636 -26.89 13.69 -16.94
CA ASN A 636 -27.65 13.06 -18.03
C ASN A 636 -27.07 13.49 -19.38
N TYR A 637 -27.01 12.58 -20.35
CA TYR A 637 -26.57 12.88 -21.71
C TYR A 637 -27.68 13.61 -22.48
N ALA A 638 -27.29 14.47 -23.41
CA ALA A 638 -28.22 15.20 -24.26
C ALA A 638 -28.82 14.32 -25.36
N GLY A 639 -29.95 14.73 -25.91
CA GLY A 639 -30.47 14.16 -27.16
C GLY A 639 -29.80 14.80 -28.37
N ASN A 640 -29.40 13.96 -29.33
CA ASN A 640 -28.70 14.39 -30.55
C ASN A 640 -29.38 15.56 -31.28
N ASP A 641 -28.67 16.69 -31.42
CA ASP A 641 -29.17 17.85 -32.18
C ASP A 641 -29.04 17.69 -33.70
N GLY A 642 -28.17 16.78 -34.14
CA GLY A 642 -27.96 16.36 -35.52
C GLY A 642 -26.71 16.91 -36.21
N ASP A 643 -25.84 17.63 -35.50
CA ASP A 643 -24.59 18.18 -36.03
C ASP A 643 -23.44 17.14 -36.08
N ALA A 644 -22.18 17.59 -36.15
CA ALA A 644 -20.98 16.74 -36.22
C ALA A 644 -20.00 16.96 -35.04
N MET A 645 -20.48 17.54 -33.92
CA MET A 645 -19.73 17.78 -32.69
C MET A 645 -20.07 16.74 -31.63
N ASP A 646 -19.11 16.49 -30.73
CA ASP A 646 -19.25 15.49 -29.68
C ASP A 646 -19.38 16.18 -28.31
N GLU A 647 -20.59 16.67 -28.03
CA GLU A 647 -20.88 17.57 -26.90
C GLU A 647 -21.41 16.85 -25.64
N GLY A 648 -21.68 15.54 -25.73
CA GLY A 648 -22.16 14.72 -24.63
C GLY A 648 -23.57 14.17 -24.85
N GLU A 649 -23.78 13.49 -25.97
CA GLU A 649 -25.09 13.13 -26.52
C GLU A 649 -25.36 11.61 -26.54
N VAL A 650 -26.61 11.22 -26.78
CA VAL A 650 -27.00 9.85 -27.16
C VAL A 650 -27.26 9.78 -28.67
N PHE A 651 -26.33 9.15 -29.39
CA PHE A 651 -26.37 8.90 -30.82
C PHE A 651 -26.99 7.52 -31.13
N ILE A 652 -27.95 7.47 -32.06
CA ILE A 652 -28.65 6.25 -32.49
C ILE A 652 -28.30 5.94 -33.95
N GLY A 653 -27.86 4.71 -34.22
CA GLY A 653 -27.55 4.18 -35.55
C GLY A 653 -26.15 4.52 -36.07
N THR A 654 -25.46 5.49 -35.48
CA THR A 654 -24.15 6.01 -35.93
C THR A 654 -23.01 5.60 -34.99
N SER A 655 -21.77 5.62 -35.49
CA SER A 655 -20.52 5.34 -34.72
C SER A 655 -19.64 6.59 -34.56
N THR A 656 -20.15 7.75 -34.95
CA THR A 656 -19.49 9.05 -35.00
C THR A 656 -20.56 10.14 -34.88
N PRO A 657 -20.22 11.35 -34.40
CA PRO A 657 -21.16 12.47 -34.37
C PRO A 657 -21.80 12.73 -35.73
N ALA A 658 -23.11 12.56 -35.77
CA ALA A 658 -23.98 12.73 -36.94
C ALA A 658 -25.44 12.56 -36.50
N ALA A 659 -26.38 13.13 -37.28
CA ALA A 659 -27.80 12.92 -37.10
C ALA A 659 -28.22 11.44 -36.98
N ASN A 660 -29.06 11.17 -35.97
CA ASN A 660 -29.61 9.85 -35.66
C ASN A 660 -30.21 9.12 -36.88
N VAL A 661 -29.95 7.82 -36.96
CA VAL A 661 -30.48 6.90 -37.98
C VAL A 661 -31.25 5.77 -37.29
N ARG A 662 -32.53 5.59 -37.65
CA ARG A 662 -33.40 4.55 -37.08
C ARG A 662 -32.79 3.16 -37.22
N ILE A 663 -32.56 2.48 -36.08
CA ILE A 663 -32.15 1.08 -36.06
C ILE A 663 -33.38 0.21 -36.27
N VAL A 664 -33.43 -0.52 -37.38
CA VAL A 664 -34.57 -1.41 -37.72
C VAL A 664 -34.14 -2.88 -37.68
N GLY A 665 -34.85 -3.69 -36.89
CA GLY A 665 -34.77 -5.14 -36.85
C GLY A 665 -35.41 -5.78 -38.09
N ILE A 666 -35.33 -7.11 -38.21
CA ILE A 666 -36.01 -7.84 -39.30
C ILE A 666 -37.36 -8.39 -38.83
N GLY A 667 -38.12 -8.98 -39.76
CA GLY A 667 -39.40 -9.63 -39.44
C GLY A 667 -39.23 -11.06 -38.97
N HIS A 668 -39.88 -11.39 -37.85
CA HIS A 668 -40.04 -12.74 -37.29
C HIS A 668 -41.53 -13.12 -37.31
N THR A 669 -41.88 -14.40 -37.26
CA THR A 669 -43.27 -14.87 -37.39
C THR A 669 -43.73 -15.63 -36.16
N VAL A 670 -44.87 -15.26 -35.56
CA VAL A 670 -45.46 -15.98 -34.42
C VAL A 670 -46.11 -17.30 -34.89
N VAL A 671 -45.82 -18.41 -34.22
CA VAL A 671 -46.38 -19.74 -34.52
C VAL A 671 -46.91 -20.42 -33.23
N PHE A 672 -47.90 -21.31 -33.33
CA PHE A 672 -48.47 -22.01 -32.16
C PHE A 672 -47.92 -23.43 -31.99
N SER A 673 -47.58 -24.09 -33.10
CA SER A 673 -46.70 -25.26 -33.19
C SER A 673 -45.47 -24.95 -34.04
N LYS A 674 -44.36 -25.67 -33.82
CA LYS A 674 -43.07 -25.44 -34.49
C LYS A 674 -42.31 -26.74 -34.69
N THR A 675 -41.81 -26.98 -35.89
CA THR A 675 -40.82 -28.05 -36.17
C THR A 675 -39.43 -27.54 -35.82
N VAL A 676 -38.65 -28.33 -35.09
CA VAL A 676 -37.31 -27.96 -34.56
C VAL A 676 -36.20 -28.91 -35.01
N GLY A 677 -36.54 -30.02 -35.65
CA GLY A 677 -35.58 -30.99 -36.17
C GLY A 677 -36.11 -31.70 -37.39
N ILE A 678 -35.27 -31.88 -38.42
CA ILE A 678 -35.56 -32.77 -39.56
C ILE A 678 -34.30 -33.59 -39.81
N VAL A 679 -34.34 -34.90 -39.56
CA VAL A 679 -33.16 -35.78 -39.61
C VAL A 679 -33.41 -37.02 -40.47
N ASN A 680 -32.37 -37.53 -41.13
CA ASN A 680 -32.43 -38.84 -41.78
C ASN A 680 -32.69 -39.93 -40.73
N ALA A 681 -33.77 -40.68 -40.91
CA ALA A 681 -34.23 -41.75 -40.01
C ALA A 681 -34.19 -43.14 -40.68
N ASN A 682 -33.41 -43.23 -41.76
CA ASN A 682 -33.05 -44.46 -42.43
C ASN A 682 -31.88 -45.15 -41.68
N PRO A 683 -31.97 -46.44 -41.30
CA PRO A 683 -30.83 -47.17 -40.76
C PRO A 683 -29.71 -47.43 -41.78
N ASP A 684 -30.00 -47.37 -43.08
CA ASP A 684 -29.02 -47.68 -44.13
C ASP A 684 -27.92 -46.61 -44.22
N PRO A 685 -26.63 -46.99 -44.23
CA PRO A 685 -25.52 -46.04 -44.39
C PRO A 685 -25.43 -45.49 -45.82
N ASN A 686 -24.83 -44.31 -45.96
CA ASN A 686 -24.49 -43.76 -47.28
C ASN A 686 -23.53 -44.70 -48.03
N GLY A 687 -23.80 -44.93 -49.31
CA GLY A 687 -23.09 -45.92 -50.13
C GLY A 687 -23.74 -47.30 -50.16
N THR A 688 -24.88 -47.50 -49.51
CA THR A 688 -25.68 -48.74 -49.64
C THR A 688 -26.11 -48.94 -51.11
N PRO A 689 -26.12 -50.17 -51.64
CA PRO A 689 -26.60 -50.46 -53.00
C PRO A 689 -28.00 -49.90 -53.29
N VAL A 690 -28.20 -49.34 -54.50
CA VAL A 690 -29.53 -48.92 -54.96
C VAL A 690 -30.50 -50.12 -54.95
N PRO A 691 -31.63 -50.06 -54.22
CA PRO A 691 -32.54 -51.18 -54.07
C PRO A 691 -33.38 -51.42 -55.34
N VAL A 692 -34.09 -52.55 -55.40
CA VAL A 692 -34.87 -53.00 -56.57
C VAL A 692 -36.28 -53.39 -56.13
N GLY A 693 -37.28 -53.03 -56.94
CA GLY A 693 -38.69 -53.18 -56.58
C GLY A 693 -39.18 -52.07 -55.64
N VAL A 694 -40.36 -52.29 -55.05
CA VAL A 694 -41.01 -51.36 -54.11
C VAL A 694 -40.15 -51.23 -52.84
N SER A 695 -39.54 -50.06 -52.66
CA SER A 695 -38.52 -49.81 -51.63
C SER A 695 -38.70 -48.43 -51.00
N ALA A 696 -38.39 -48.30 -49.71
CA ALA A 696 -38.31 -47.01 -49.03
C ALA A 696 -37.01 -46.29 -49.44
N ILE A 697 -37.13 -45.16 -50.14
CA ILE A 697 -36.00 -44.43 -50.74
C ILE A 697 -35.62 -43.16 -49.97
N GLY A 698 -36.52 -42.66 -49.12
CA GLY A 698 -36.24 -41.55 -48.21
C GLY A 698 -37.00 -41.72 -46.90
N LEU A 699 -36.35 -41.53 -45.76
CA LEU A 699 -36.98 -41.55 -44.43
C LEU A 699 -36.53 -40.30 -43.66
N LEU A 700 -37.41 -39.31 -43.52
CA LEU A 700 -37.12 -38.12 -42.71
C LEU A 700 -37.98 -38.11 -41.44
N LYS A 701 -37.33 -37.93 -40.29
CA LYS A 701 -37.96 -37.75 -38.98
C LYS A 701 -38.09 -36.27 -38.67
N HIS A 702 -39.32 -35.82 -38.50
CA HIS A 702 -39.70 -34.46 -38.18
C HIS A 702 -40.01 -34.37 -36.68
N ILE A 703 -39.30 -33.49 -35.97
CA ILE A 703 -39.35 -33.33 -34.51
C ILE A 703 -40.03 -32.00 -34.19
N VAL A 704 -41.04 -32.02 -33.32
CA VAL A 704 -41.91 -30.88 -33.03
C VAL A 704 -41.69 -30.40 -31.60
N ALA A 705 -41.60 -29.09 -31.42
CA ALA A 705 -41.43 -28.45 -30.11
C ALA A 705 -42.58 -28.80 -29.16
N ALA A 706 -42.26 -28.93 -27.87
CA ALA A 706 -43.27 -28.89 -26.84
C ALA A 706 -43.86 -27.49 -26.75
N ASN A 707 -45.17 -27.36 -26.53
CA ASN A 707 -45.84 -26.08 -26.41
C ASN A 707 -47.00 -26.13 -25.38
N VAL A 708 -47.43 -24.96 -24.93
CA VAL A 708 -48.53 -24.77 -23.95
C VAL A 708 -49.78 -24.16 -24.58
N ASN A 709 -49.77 -23.98 -25.90
CA ASN A 709 -50.88 -23.39 -26.63
C ASN A 709 -52.00 -24.43 -26.67
N SER A 710 -53.16 -24.08 -26.13
CA SER A 710 -54.15 -25.04 -25.62
C SER A 710 -55.61 -24.61 -25.82
N LYS A 711 -55.85 -23.49 -26.50
CA LYS A 711 -57.17 -22.95 -26.79
C LYS A 711 -57.82 -23.82 -27.86
N ASN A 712 -58.98 -24.38 -27.54
CA ASN A 712 -59.61 -25.46 -28.31
C ASN A 712 -58.78 -26.77 -28.35
N GLY A 713 -57.85 -26.99 -27.41
CA GLY A 713 -56.97 -28.16 -27.35
C GLY A 713 -55.52 -27.82 -27.72
N LEU A 714 -54.58 -28.73 -27.42
CA LEU A 714 -53.16 -28.50 -27.67
C LEU A 714 -52.85 -28.38 -29.16
N ASN A 715 -52.13 -27.33 -29.56
CA ASN A 715 -51.75 -27.07 -30.95
C ASN A 715 -50.71 -28.07 -31.46
N LYS A 716 -51.01 -28.72 -32.59
CA LYS A 716 -50.22 -29.78 -33.23
C LYS A 716 -49.66 -29.30 -34.57
N GLN A 717 -48.48 -29.80 -34.95
CA GLN A 717 -47.95 -29.56 -36.29
C GLN A 717 -48.63 -30.53 -37.26
N ALA A 718 -49.21 -30.01 -38.34
CA ALA A 718 -49.86 -30.81 -39.38
C ALA A 718 -49.23 -30.52 -40.75
N TYR A 719 -48.79 -31.56 -41.48
CA TYR A 719 -48.24 -31.41 -42.83
C TYR A 719 -49.34 -31.66 -43.88
N ASP A 720 -49.65 -30.62 -44.65
CA ASP A 720 -50.65 -30.63 -45.73
C ASP A 720 -50.03 -30.92 -47.11
N GLY A 721 -48.71 -30.73 -47.24
CA GLY A 721 -47.97 -31.07 -48.43
C GLY A 721 -46.46 -31.09 -48.26
N PHE A 722 -45.81 -31.91 -49.08
CA PHE A 722 -44.36 -32.03 -49.24
C PHE A 722 -44.00 -32.01 -50.73
N ILE A 723 -42.87 -31.41 -51.06
CA ILE A 723 -42.17 -31.63 -52.34
C ILE A 723 -40.78 -32.16 -52.01
N TYR A 724 -40.45 -33.34 -52.53
CA TYR A 724 -39.12 -33.93 -52.35
C TYR A 724 -38.32 -33.85 -53.64
N ASN A 725 -37.10 -33.32 -53.55
CA ASN A 725 -36.12 -33.35 -54.63
C ASN A 725 -35.48 -34.74 -54.66
N VAL A 726 -35.66 -35.47 -55.75
CA VAL A 726 -35.10 -36.82 -55.94
C VAL A 726 -34.02 -36.75 -57.01
N ASN A 727 -32.83 -37.25 -56.69
CA ASN A 727 -31.73 -37.43 -57.63
C ASN A 727 -31.53 -38.93 -57.84
N ALA A 728 -31.85 -39.42 -59.04
CA ALA A 728 -31.85 -40.83 -59.44
C ALA A 728 -30.95 -41.04 -60.67
N THR A 729 -29.68 -40.64 -60.59
CA THR A 729 -28.74 -40.72 -61.72
C THR A 729 -28.48 -42.16 -62.11
N ASN A 730 -28.73 -42.50 -63.38
CA ASN A 730 -28.55 -43.87 -63.91
C ASN A 730 -29.43 -44.94 -63.20
N VAL A 731 -30.51 -44.52 -62.53
CA VAL A 731 -31.55 -45.37 -61.91
C VAL A 731 -32.87 -45.13 -62.63
N SER A 732 -33.63 -46.19 -62.94
CA SER A 732 -34.98 -46.10 -63.53
C SER A 732 -36.05 -46.48 -62.51
N ILE A 733 -37.03 -45.60 -62.31
CA ILE A 733 -38.11 -45.72 -61.33
C ILE A 733 -39.46 -45.52 -62.04
N ALA A 734 -40.49 -46.29 -61.68
CA ALA A 734 -41.83 -46.13 -62.25
C ALA A 734 -42.50 -44.83 -61.74
N THR A 735 -43.03 -44.00 -62.63
CA THR A 735 -43.53 -42.65 -62.27
C THR A 735 -44.84 -42.66 -61.48
N ASP A 736 -45.65 -43.69 -61.62
CA ASP A 736 -46.90 -43.92 -60.89
C ASP A 736 -46.69 -44.50 -59.48
N SER A 737 -45.46 -44.92 -59.15
CA SER A 737 -45.17 -45.71 -57.95
C SER A 737 -44.79 -44.93 -56.69
N PHE A 738 -44.68 -43.59 -56.78
CA PHE A 738 -44.23 -42.77 -55.65
C PHE A 738 -45.32 -42.64 -54.59
N ALA A 739 -45.02 -43.10 -53.38
CA ALA A 739 -45.93 -43.06 -52.24
C ALA A 739 -45.28 -42.44 -51.00
N ILE A 740 -46.08 -41.75 -50.19
CA ILE A 740 -45.71 -41.27 -48.86
C ILE A 740 -46.56 -41.95 -47.79
N TYR A 741 -45.93 -42.34 -46.67
CA TYR A 741 -46.62 -42.84 -45.48
C TYR A 741 -45.92 -42.42 -44.19
N ASN A 742 -46.67 -42.44 -43.08
CA ASN A 742 -46.11 -42.31 -41.74
C ASN A 742 -45.57 -43.67 -41.28
N LYS A 743 -44.30 -43.75 -40.86
CA LYS A 743 -43.62 -44.99 -40.45
C LYS A 743 -44.36 -45.77 -39.34
N ALA A 744 -45.20 -45.11 -38.54
CA ALA A 744 -46.05 -45.76 -37.54
C ALA A 744 -47.20 -46.59 -38.14
N ASN A 745 -47.58 -46.34 -39.40
CA ASN A 745 -48.56 -47.15 -40.14
C ASN A 745 -48.23 -47.16 -41.65
N SER A 746 -47.39 -48.11 -42.07
CA SER A 746 -47.00 -48.30 -43.47
C SER A 746 -48.07 -48.90 -44.39
N THR A 747 -49.25 -49.27 -43.86
CA THR A 747 -50.35 -49.82 -44.66
C THR A 747 -51.20 -48.74 -45.33
N VAL A 748 -51.10 -47.49 -44.86
CA VAL A 748 -51.87 -46.35 -45.38
C VAL A 748 -50.92 -45.39 -46.09
N LYS A 749 -51.17 -45.19 -47.38
CA LYS A 749 -50.28 -44.47 -48.31
C LYS A 749 -51.06 -43.41 -49.08
N ALA A 750 -50.42 -42.27 -49.35
CA ALA A 750 -50.86 -41.28 -50.34
C ALA A 750 -49.87 -41.32 -51.51
N TYR A 751 -50.37 -41.25 -52.75
CA TYR A 751 -49.55 -41.30 -53.95
C TYR A 751 -49.22 -39.90 -54.44
N GLY A 752 -48.00 -39.71 -54.94
CA GLY A 752 -47.47 -38.41 -55.35
C GLY A 752 -47.43 -38.22 -56.86
N THR A 753 -47.41 -36.96 -57.29
CA THR A 753 -47.20 -36.60 -58.70
C THR A 753 -45.73 -36.31 -58.96
N VAL A 754 -45.13 -36.96 -59.95
CA VAL A 754 -43.75 -36.68 -60.38
C VAL A 754 -43.74 -35.44 -61.28
N LEU A 755 -42.91 -34.45 -60.95
CA LEU A 755 -42.73 -33.21 -61.69
C LEU A 755 -41.27 -33.06 -62.15
N ASN A 756 -41.07 -32.43 -63.30
CA ASN A 756 -39.78 -31.87 -63.71
C ASN A 756 -39.36 -30.77 -62.71
N THR A 757 -38.08 -30.38 -62.74
CA THR A 757 -37.54 -29.34 -61.84
C THR A 757 -38.09 -27.93 -62.11
N ASP A 758 -38.77 -27.70 -63.23
CA ASP A 758 -39.55 -26.48 -63.48
C ASP A 758 -40.94 -26.49 -62.82
N GLY A 759 -41.43 -27.65 -62.38
CA GLY A 759 -42.77 -27.86 -61.81
C GLY A 759 -43.80 -28.46 -62.78
N THR A 760 -43.44 -28.75 -64.03
CA THR A 760 -44.35 -29.40 -65.00
C THR A 760 -44.47 -30.90 -64.75
N PRO A 761 -45.64 -31.55 -64.92
CA PRO A 761 -45.78 -32.99 -64.71
C PRO A 761 -44.96 -33.85 -65.68
N VAL A 762 -44.38 -34.94 -65.18
CA VAL A 762 -43.69 -35.95 -66.00
C VAL A 762 -44.73 -36.88 -66.65
N THR A 763 -44.63 -37.05 -67.97
CA THR A 763 -45.58 -37.84 -68.78
C THR A 763 -45.03 -39.20 -69.25
N THR A 764 -43.77 -39.52 -68.93
CA THR A 764 -43.17 -40.84 -69.21
C THR A 764 -43.57 -41.86 -68.14
N LEU A 765 -43.59 -43.14 -68.49
CA LEU A 765 -43.87 -44.25 -67.55
C LEU A 765 -42.71 -44.54 -66.58
N THR A 766 -41.53 -44.00 -66.88
CA THR A 766 -40.33 -44.14 -66.04
C THR A 766 -39.60 -42.81 -65.95
N VAL A 767 -38.91 -42.57 -64.83
CA VAL A 767 -38.11 -41.37 -64.58
C VAL A 767 -36.69 -41.72 -64.14
N THR A 768 -35.73 -40.84 -64.45
CA THR A 768 -34.31 -40.91 -64.07
C THR A 768 -33.74 -39.49 -64.01
N GLY A 769 -32.58 -39.32 -63.39
CA GLY A 769 -31.94 -38.00 -63.20
C GLY A 769 -32.55 -37.21 -62.04
N SER A 770 -32.59 -35.89 -62.15
CA SER A 770 -33.09 -34.99 -61.09
C SER A 770 -34.53 -34.54 -61.37
N PHE A 771 -35.42 -34.75 -60.41
CA PHE A 771 -36.85 -34.40 -60.50
C PHE A 771 -37.44 -34.09 -59.12
N LEU A 772 -38.71 -33.69 -59.10
CA LEU A 772 -39.48 -33.41 -57.89
C LEU A 772 -40.61 -34.44 -57.73
N VAL A 773 -40.98 -34.75 -56.50
CA VAL A 773 -42.17 -35.56 -56.17
C VAL A 773 -43.07 -34.74 -55.27
N LEU A 774 -44.23 -34.35 -55.80
CA LEU A 774 -45.27 -33.59 -55.10
C LEU A 774 -46.22 -34.54 -54.37
N PHE A 775 -46.38 -34.31 -53.07
CA PHE A 775 -47.44 -34.88 -52.25
C PHE A 775 -48.26 -33.72 -51.66
N ASP A 776 -49.52 -33.58 -52.05
CA ASP A 776 -50.41 -32.49 -51.63
C ASP A 776 -51.72 -33.02 -51.03
N HIS A 777 -52.54 -32.11 -50.47
CA HIS A 777 -53.81 -32.41 -49.79
C HIS A 777 -53.69 -33.53 -48.73
N LEU A 778 -52.54 -33.63 -48.07
CA LEU A 778 -52.22 -34.76 -47.18
C LEU A 778 -53.12 -34.83 -45.95
N LEU A 779 -53.70 -33.71 -45.50
CA LEU A 779 -54.65 -33.69 -44.38
C LEU A 779 -56.09 -34.10 -44.77
N ASP A 780 -56.39 -34.12 -46.07
CA ASP A 780 -57.62 -34.70 -46.62
C ASP A 780 -57.42 -36.20 -46.97
N SER A 781 -56.17 -36.67 -46.97
CA SER A 781 -55.80 -38.08 -47.15
C SER A 781 -55.99 -38.91 -45.87
N SER A 782 -55.89 -40.23 -45.99
CA SER A 782 -55.89 -41.14 -44.82
C SER A 782 -54.53 -41.23 -44.11
N VAL A 783 -53.45 -40.66 -44.65
CA VAL A 783 -52.12 -40.70 -44.02
C VAL A 783 -52.08 -39.74 -42.85
N ASN A 784 -51.80 -40.23 -41.63
CA ASN A 784 -51.65 -39.35 -40.49
C ASN A 784 -50.34 -38.53 -40.58
N THR A 785 -50.45 -37.29 -41.03
CA THR A 785 -49.37 -36.29 -41.09
C THR A 785 -49.40 -35.28 -39.93
N VAL A 786 -50.18 -35.55 -38.88
CA VAL A 786 -50.23 -34.74 -37.65
C VAL A 786 -49.25 -35.29 -36.62
N ILE A 787 -48.46 -34.40 -36.03
CA ILE A 787 -47.46 -34.68 -34.99
C ILE A 787 -47.85 -33.93 -33.71
N ASP A 788 -47.94 -34.66 -32.60
CA ASP A 788 -48.27 -34.08 -31.30
C ASP A 788 -47.12 -33.20 -30.77
N GLN A 789 -47.46 -32.17 -29.99
CA GLN A 789 -46.47 -31.28 -29.39
C GLN A 789 -45.46 -32.02 -28.52
N GLY A 790 -44.17 -31.72 -28.68
CA GLY A 790 -43.08 -32.39 -27.97
C GLY A 790 -42.75 -33.81 -28.47
N THR A 791 -43.34 -34.25 -29.59
CA THR A 791 -43.12 -35.58 -30.17
C THR A 791 -42.48 -35.51 -31.57
N ASP A 792 -42.37 -36.66 -32.23
CA ASP A 792 -41.87 -36.76 -33.60
C ASP A 792 -42.64 -37.77 -34.44
N ALA A 793 -42.57 -37.62 -35.76
CA ALA A 793 -43.01 -38.63 -36.71
C ALA A 793 -41.95 -38.82 -37.81
N THR A 794 -41.87 -40.03 -38.37
CA THR A 794 -41.03 -40.30 -39.55
C THR A 794 -41.93 -40.47 -40.76
N PHE A 795 -41.75 -39.62 -41.77
CA PHE A 795 -42.37 -39.79 -43.08
C PHE A 795 -41.43 -40.55 -44.00
N VAL A 796 -42.00 -41.50 -44.74
CA VAL A 796 -41.27 -42.39 -45.64
C VAL A 796 -41.75 -42.15 -47.05
N VAL A 797 -40.82 -41.85 -47.95
CA VAL A 797 -41.02 -41.84 -49.40
C VAL A 797 -40.62 -43.21 -49.93
N GLU A 798 -41.54 -43.87 -50.61
CA GLU A 798 -41.40 -45.18 -51.23
C GLU A 798 -41.56 -45.05 -52.75
N ALA A 799 -40.86 -45.87 -53.53
CA ALA A 799 -41.04 -45.98 -54.97
C ALA A 799 -40.69 -47.39 -55.47
N ASN A 800 -41.10 -47.73 -56.71
CA ASN A 800 -40.76 -48.98 -57.37
C ASN A 800 -39.55 -48.78 -58.32
N ILE A 801 -38.36 -49.19 -57.88
CA ILE A 801 -37.14 -49.13 -58.70
C ILE A 801 -37.18 -50.29 -59.71
N LEU A 802 -37.35 -49.95 -60.99
CA LEU A 802 -37.42 -50.92 -62.09
C LEU A 802 -36.02 -51.37 -62.55
N ASN A 803 -35.03 -50.49 -62.49
CA ASN A 803 -33.63 -50.84 -62.72
C ASN A 803 -32.69 -49.97 -61.86
N PRO A 804 -31.89 -50.56 -60.95
CA PRO A 804 -30.96 -49.81 -60.09
C PRO A 804 -29.75 -49.25 -60.86
N LYS A 805 -29.49 -49.70 -62.09
CA LYS A 805 -28.31 -49.37 -62.89
C LYS A 805 -28.59 -49.52 -64.39
N VAL A 806 -29.10 -48.45 -65.00
CA VAL A 806 -29.56 -48.42 -66.40
C VAL A 806 -28.43 -48.64 -67.40
N THR A 807 -27.23 -48.17 -67.08
CA THR A 807 -26.00 -48.32 -67.87
C THR A 807 -24.82 -48.70 -66.96
N ASN A 808 -23.70 -49.12 -67.54
CA ASN A 808 -22.49 -49.50 -66.78
C ASN A 808 -21.82 -48.36 -65.99
N GLN A 809 -22.27 -47.12 -66.12
CA GLN A 809 -21.79 -46.00 -65.29
C GLN A 809 -22.19 -46.17 -63.81
N ALA A 810 -21.63 -45.37 -62.91
CA ALA A 810 -22.12 -45.32 -61.52
C ALA A 810 -23.60 -44.89 -61.51
N SER A 811 -24.41 -45.46 -60.63
CA SER A 811 -25.75 -44.95 -60.33
C SER A 811 -25.83 -44.41 -58.91
N THR A 812 -26.73 -43.47 -58.70
CA THR A 812 -27.02 -42.88 -57.38
C THR A 812 -28.50 -42.65 -57.20
N LEU A 813 -29.00 -42.84 -55.98
CA LEU A 813 -30.35 -42.48 -55.57
C LEU A 813 -30.33 -41.77 -54.21
N GLN A 814 -30.85 -40.55 -54.15
CA GLN A 814 -31.02 -39.80 -52.89
C GLN A 814 -32.27 -38.92 -52.95
N VAL A 815 -33.05 -38.93 -51.86
CA VAL A 815 -34.17 -38.03 -51.63
C VAL A 815 -33.71 -36.87 -50.75
N SER A 816 -34.24 -35.68 -50.96
CA SER A 816 -33.97 -34.52 -50.10
C SER A 816 -35.15 -33.56 -50.03
N LEU A 817 -35.26 -32.85 -48.91
CA LEU A 817 -36.13 -31.70 -48.73
C LEU A 817 -35.27 -30.43 -48.88
N GLN A 818 -35.70 -29.51 -49.74
CA GLN A 818 -35.03 -28.25 -50.07
C GLN A 818 -36.06 -27.12 -50.04
N ASN A 819 -35.70 -25.86 -50.31
CA ASN A 819 -36.65 -24.74 -50.45
C ASN A 819 -37.73 -24.68 -49.34
N PHE A 820 -37.33 -24.85 -48.08
CA PHE A 820 -38.27 -24.96 -46.95
C PHE A 820 -37.94 -24.06 -45.76
N ASN A 821 -36.78 -23.40 -45.72
CA ASN A 821 -36.32 -22.62 -44.57
C ASN A 821 -36.28 -21.09 -44.77
N ASP A 822 -36.69 -20.58 -45.93
CA ASP A 822 -36.84 -19.14 -46.15
C ASP A 822 -38.26 -18.65 -45.78
N SER A 823 -38.31 -17.69 -44.86
CA SER A 823 -39.49 -16.93 -44.46
C SER A 823 -40.15 -16.12 -45.58
N SER A 824 -39.50 -15.91 -46.73
CA SER A 824 -40.06 -15.17 -47.87
C SER A 824 -41.12 -15.94 -48.66
N TYR A 825 -41.18 -17.27 -48.56
CA TYR A 825 -42.13 -18.07 -49.33
C TYR A 825 -43.59 -17.81 -48.91
N GLY A 826 -44.39 -17.29 -49.85
CA GLY A 826 -45.81 -17.03 -49.67
C GLY A 826 -46.75 -18.13 -50.20
N ALA A 827 -46.22 -19.21 -50.77
CA ALA A 827 -47.00 -20.30 -51.36
C ALA A 827 -46.21 -21.63 -51.41
N PHE A 828 -46.94 -22.73 -51.51
CA PHE A 828 -46.42 -24.09 -51.74
C PHE A 828 -46.37 -24.41 -53.24
N GLY A 829 -45.28 -25.04 -53.70
CA GLY A 829 -45.07 -25.39 -55.11
C GLY A 829 -43.59 -25.48 -55.49
N ALA A 830 -43.28 -26.01 -56.67
CA ALA A 830 -41.91 -26.25 -57.13
C ALA A 830 -41.00 -25.01 -57.16
N GLN A 831 -41.57 -23.84 -57.48
CA GLN A 831 -40.87 -22.54 -57.48
C GLN A 831 -41.11 -21.73 -56.18
N GLY A 832 -41.82 -22.31 -55.21
CA GLY A 832 -42.12 -21.72 -53.91
C GLY A 832 -41.57 -22.62 -52.81
N SER A 833 -42.33 -22.74 -51.72
CA SER A 833 -41.98 -23.67 -50.65
C SER A 833 -42.26 -25.12 -51.01
N HIS A 834 -41.35 -25.99 -50.58
CA HIS A 834 -41.52 -27.44 -50.66
C HIS A 834 -42.20 -28.05 -49.41
N VAL A 835 -42.67 -27.21 -48.47
CA VAL A 835 -43.53 -27.63 -47.36
C VAL A 835 -44.82 -26.81 -47.32
N LYS A 836 -45.94 -27.47 -47.06
CA LYS A 836 -47.19 -26.83 -46.66
C LYS A 836 -47.57 -27.35 -45.28
N LEU A 837 -47.58 -26.45 -44.31
CA LEU A 837 -47.87 -26.74 -42.92
C LEU A 837 -49.17 -26.06 -42.52
N LYS A 838 -49.89 -26.69 -41.59
CA LYS A 838 -50.93 -26.04 -40.80
C LYS A 838 -50.65 -26.25 -39.33
N ASP A 839 -51.11 -25.31 -38.53
CA ASP A 839 -51.35 -25.53 -37.11
C ASP A 839 -52.71 -26.23 -36.94
N ARG A 840 -52.81 -27.19 -36.01
CA ARG A 840 -54.03 -28.00 -35.80
C ARG A 840 -54.34 -28.19 -34.32
N ASP A 841 -55.36 -27.50 -33.84
CA ASP A 841 -56.09 -27.73 -32.58
C ASP A 841 -57.34 -28.63 -32.87
N ASN A 842 -58.39 -28.58 -32.03
CA ASN A 842 -59.70 -29.21 -32.35
C ASN A 842 -60.65 -28.29 -33.16
N SER A 843 -60.16 -27.16 -33.71
CA SER A 843 -60.93 -26.12 -34.38
C SER A 843 -60.33 -25.79 -35.76
N PRO A 844 -60.80 -26.40 -36.87
CA PRO A 844 -60.23 -26.17 -38.20
C PRO A 844 -60.26 -24.68 -38.64
N ALA A 845 -61.15 -23.87 -38.05
CA ALA A 845 -61.28 -22.43 -38.31
C ALA A 845 -60.12 -21.58 -37.77
N THR A 846 -59.28 -22.11 -36.87
CA THR A 846 -58.09 -21.42 -36.34
C THR A 846 -56.80 -21.75 -37.11
N SER A 847 -56.86 -22.73 -38.03
CA SER A 847 -55.69 -23.14 -38.82
C SER A 847 -55.31 -22.10 -39.88
N ARG A 848 -54.00 -21.89 -40.07
CA ARG A 848 -53.42 -21.02 -41.10
C ARG A 848 -52.25 -21.74 -41.78
N ASP A 849 -52.20 -21.66 -43.11
CA ASP A 849 -51.09 -22.19 -43.90
C ASP A 849 -49.78 -21.46 -43.54
N GLN A 850 -48.72 -22.25 -43.36
CA GLN A 850 -47.33 -21.78 -43.26
C GLN A 850 -46.48 -22.51 -44.30
N PHE A 851 -45.55 -21.77 -44.91
CA PHE A 851 -44.74 -22.22 -46.04
C PHE A 851 -43.24 -22.25 -45.71
N TRP A 852 -42.86 -22.33 -44.43
CA TRP A 852 -41.46 -22.53 -44.04
C TRP A 852 -41.34 -23.21 -42.68
N ILE A 853 -40.17 -23.78 -42.41
CA ILE A 853 -39.73 -24.29 -41.11
C ILE A 853 -38.45 -23.54 -40.75
N GLU A 854 -38.34 -23.06 -39.52
CA GLU A 854 -37.09 -22.47 -39.05
C GLU A 854 -36.00 -23.54 -38.92
N TYR A 855 -35.05 -23.57 -39.85
CA TYR A 855 -33.97 -24.55 -39.88
C TYR A 855 -32.65 -23.97 -40.39
N ALA A 856 -31.54 -24.45 -39.82
CA ALA A 856 -30.19 -23.93 -40.12
C ALA A 856 -29.72 -24.32 -41.53
N ASP A 857 -29.95 -25.57 -41.94
CA ASP A 857 -29.61 -26.05 -43.28
C ASP A 857 -30.72 -25.74 -44.29
N SER A 858 -30.37 -25.34 -45.51
CA SER A 858 -31.32 -25.19 -46.62
C SER A 858 -31.70 -26.51 -47.31
N VAL A 859 -31.01 -27.61 -46.98
CA VAL A 859 -31.18 -28.93 -47.61
C VAL A 859 -31.03 -30.03 -46.56
N VAL A 860 -32.06 -30.86 -46.39
CA VAL A 860 -32.01 -32.07 -45.57
C VAL A 860 -32.06 -33.29 -46.47
N LYS A 861 -31.09 -34.21 -46.34
CA LYS A 861 -30.88 -35.35 -47.24
C LYS A 861 -31.20 -36.67 -46.54
N SER A 862 -31.81 -37.60 -47.27
CA SER A 862 -31.89 -39.02 -46.89
C SER A 862 -30.53 -39.71 -47.10
N THR A 863 -30.45 -40.99 -46.76
CA THR A 863 -29.37 -41.88 -47.22
C THR A 863 -29.17 -41.76 -48.73
N SER A 864 -27.89 -41.67 -49.14
CA SER A 864 -27.47 -41.78 -50.53
C SER A 864 -27.17 -43.25 -50.85
N TYR A 865 -27.97 -43.84 -51.72
CA TYR A 865 -27.72 -45.15 -52.31
C TYR A 865 -26.84 -45.01 -53.56
N GLN A 866 -25.92 -45.95 -53.80
CA GLN A 866 -24.92 -45.89 -54.89
C GLN A 866 -24.63 -47.29 -55.48
N SER A 867 -23.79 -47.40 -56.52
CA SER A 867 -23.48 -48.68 -57.22
C SER A 867 -22.00 -49.01 -57.36
#